data_AF-A0A6J5WQ26-F1
#
_entry.id   AF-A0A6J5WQ26-F1
#
_cell.length_a   1.000
_cell.length_b   1.000
_cell.length_c   1.000
_cell.angle_alpha   90.00
_cell.angle_beta   90.00
_cell.angle_gamma   90.00
#
_symmetry.space_group_name_H-M   'P 1'
#
loop_
_entity.id
_entity.type
_entity.pdbx_description
1 polymer ?
#
loop_
_entity_poly.entity_id
_entity_poly.type
_entity_poly.pdbx_seq_one_letter_code
_entity_poly.pdbx_strand_id
1 'polypeptide(L)'
;MADQKPVKWLVLILTNCLFFSIAFSAKTQFAHKTYIVQMDKSAKPESFTNHLDWYSSKVNSIVFKPENEEDGGHDQERVIYAYQNAFHGVAARLSEEEAERLQEQDGVLAIFPDTKYQLHTTRSPLFLGLEPHDSTTNVWSQRVTDHDVIVGVLDTGVWPESQSFNDTGMSPVPAHWKGACETGRGFSKHNCNKKLWEQESSTKVMKLPQGRSMSKRMRGANLLGYAHGTARGMAPGARIAAYKVCWVGGCFSSDILSAVDIAVADGVNVLSISLGGGVSTYYRDSLSIAAFGAMEMGVFVSCSAGNGGPDPVSLTNVSPWITTVGASTMDRDFPSTVKLGNGRTVTGVSLYKGTMMLSTNKQYPVVYMGNNSTSPDPSSLCLEGTLDRRVVAGKIVICDRGISPRVQKGQVVKDAGGVGMILANTAANGEELVADCHLVPAVAVGETEAKAIKHYALTSPRATATLAFLGTRTGVRPSPVVAAFSSRGPNFVSLEILKPDVVAPGVNILAAWTGALGPSSLPTDHRRVKFNILSGTSMSCPHVSGIAALLKARHPEWSPAAIKSALMTTAYVHDNTHKPLQDASAAEASTPYDHGSGHINPRKALDPGLVYDIEAQDYLEFLCTQRLTPMQLKVFTKYSNRSCKHSLASPGDLNYPAISVVFPERTNVSLLTLHRTVTNVGPPVSNYHAIVSPFKGAYVKVEPRTLKFTRANQKLSYKITFTTKSRQATPEFGGLVWKDGAHRVRSPIVIVWLPPLAKKFTHLLLFKWFVTIIIQLAASASDQL
;
A
#
# COMPACT_ATOMS: atom_id res chain seq x y z
N MET A 1 -36.90 64.03 1.17
CA MET A 1 -35.50 64.46 1.39
C MET A 1 -34.77 63.36 2.13
N ALA A 2 -33.49 63.08 1.82
CA ALA A 2 -32.63 62.01 2.39
C ALA A 2 -33.24 60.58 2.29
N ASP A 3 -32.75 59.63 1.48
CA ASP A 3 -31.53 59.48 0.66
C ASP A 3 -30.18 59.23 1.38
N GLN A 4 -29.37 58.35 0.77
CA GLN A 4 -27.95 58.02 1.00
C GLN A 4 -27.44 57.80 2.44
N LYS A 5 -27.54 56.56 2.97
CA LYS A 5 -26.64 56.09 4.07
C LYS A 5 -25.98 54.69 3.97
N PRO A 6 -26.45 53.65 3.25
CA PRO A 6 -25.77 52.34 3.30
C PRO A 6 -24.49 52.25 2.45
N VAL A 7 -24.48 52.84 1.26
CA VAL A 7 -23.38 52.66 0.27
C VAL A 7 -22.04 53.23 0.77
N LYS A 8 -22.05 54.38 1.47
CA LYS A 8 -20.82 55.03 1.96
C LYS A 8 -20.08 54.18 2.99
N TRP A 9 -20.79 53.37 3.79
CA TRP A 9 -20.15 52.44 4.74
C TRP A 9 -19.48 51.25 4.04
N LEU A 10 -20.09 50.68 2.99
CA LEU A 10 -19.46 49.60 2.20
C LEU A 10 -18.14 50.08 1.56
N VAL A 11 -18.14 51.28 0.96
CA VAL A 11 -16.95 51.85 0.33
C VAL A 11 -15.84 52.10 1.36
N LEU A 12 -16.18 52.62 2.54
CA LEU A 12 -15.19 52.88 3.60
C LEU A 12 -14.57 51.59 4.18
N ILE A 13 -15.35 50.51 4.24
CA ILE A 13 -14.86 49.18 4.67
C ILE A 13 -13.96 48.59 3.57
N LEU A 14 -14.39 48.63 2.31
CA LEU A 14 -13.61 48.10 1.19
C LEU A 14 -12.26 48.82 1.01
N THR A 15 -12.21 50.15 1.18
CA THR A 15 -10.93 50.87 1.11
C THR A 15 -10.01 50.55 2.30
N ASN A 16 -10.54 50.38 3.52
CA ASN A 16 -9.74 49.93 4.65
C ASN A 16 -9.19 48.51 4.46
N CYS A 17 -9.99 47.57 3.92
CA CYS A 17 -9.52 46.22 3.58
C CYS A 17 -8.44 46.22 2.48
N LEU A 18 -8.52 47.13 1.50
CA LEU A 18 -7.49 47.32 0.48
C LEU A 18 -6.19 47.88 1.09
N PHE A 19 -6.27 48.89 1.96
CA PHE A 19 -5.09 49.43 2.64
C PHE A 19 -4.44 48.41 3.61
N PHE A 20 -5.23 47.59 4.32
CA PHE A 20 -4.68 46.49 5.13
C PHE A 20 -4.00 45.41 4.28
N SER A 21 -4.57 45.08 3.12
CA SER A 21 -3.95 44.14 2.16
C SER A 21 -2.61 44.66 1.64
N ILE A 22 -2.50 45.96 1.36
CA ILE A 22 -1.26 46.58 0.87
C ILE A 22 -0.23 46.69 2.01
N ALA A 23 -0.64 47.01 3.24
CA ALA A 23 0.25 47.14 4.39
C ALA A 23 0.92 45.82 4.82
N PHE A 24 0.34 44.66 4.48
CA PHE A 24 0.95 43.34 4.73
C PHE A 24 1.86 42.84 3.60
N SER A 25 2.00 43.59 2.50
CA SER A 25 2.86 43.22 1.36
C SER A 25 4.34 43.59 1.59
N ALA A 26 4.91 43.17 2.72
CA ALA A 26 6.32 43.33 3.04
C ALA A 26 6.91 42.05 3.66
N LYS A 27 7.97 41.51 3.03
CA LYS A 27 8.65 40.25 3.39
C LYS A 27 7.81 38.97 3.26
N THR A 28 7.33 38.68 2.04
CA THR A 28 7.20 37.28 1.58
C THR A 28 8.59 36.63 1.56
N GLN A 29 8.96 35.96 2.65
CA GLN A 29 10.18 35.14 2.68
C GLN A 29 9.93 33.87 1.84
N PHE A 30 10.61 33.72 0.71
CA PHE A 30 10.40 32.60 -0.22
C PHE A 30 10.58 31.24 0.48
N ALA A 31 9.48 30.52 0.67
CA ALA A 31 9.45 29.24 1.36
C ALA A 31 9.97 28.12 0.44
N HIS A 32 11.26 27.81 0.57
CA HIS A 32 11.93 26.81 -0.28
C HIS A 32 11.49 25.38 0.07
N LYS A 33 10.82 24.73 -0.89
CA LYS A 33 10.35 23.34 -0.83
C LYS A 33 11.40 22.41 -1.47
N THR A 34 11.32 21.11 -1.19
CA THR A 34 12.11 20.11 -1.93
C THR A 34 11.39 19.76 -3.24
N TYR A 35 12.14 19.81 -4.34
CA TYR A 35 11.70 19.37 -5.67
C TYR A 35 12.66 18.33 -6.23
N ILE A 36 12.12 17.32 -6.92
CA ILE A 36 12.86 16.34 -7.71
C ILE A 36 12.92 16.86 -9.14
N VAL A 37 14.12 17.16 -9.61
CA VAL A 37 14.42 17.63 -10.97
C VAL A 37 14.91 16.44 -11.79
N GLN A 38 14.16 16.05 -12.82
CA GLN A 38 14.57 15.01 -13.75
C GLN A 38 15.40 15.60 -14.88
N MET A 39 16.56 14.99 -15.16
CA MET A 39 17.52 15.46 -16.14
C MET A 39 17.70 14.46 -17.30
N ASP A 40 17.93 14.99 -18.49
CA ASP A 40 18.22 14.22 -19.69
C ASP A 40 19.69 13.79 -19.72
N LYS A 41 19.96 12.52 -19.36
CA LYS A 41 21.32 11.94 -19.41
C LYS A 41 22.01 12.13 -20.77
N SER A 42 21.24 12.17 -21.87
CA SER A 42 21.78 12.31 -23.23
C SER A 42 22.20 13.73 -23.60
N ALA A 43 21.73 14.75 -22.86
CA ALA A 43 21.97 16.16 -23.17
C ALA A 43 23.14 16.79 -22.37
N LYS A 44 23.95 15.99 -21.64
CA LYS A 44 25.11 16.50 -20.89
C LYS A 44 26.16 17.07 -21.86
N PRO A 45 26.50 18.37 -21.80
CA PRO A 45 27.56 18.93 -22.63
C PRO A 45 28.93 18.26 -22.38
N GLU A 46 29.78 18.24 -23.40
CA GLU A 46 31.14 17.67 -23.29
C GLU A 46 32.03 18.42 -22.30
N SER A 47 31.74 19.70 -22.02
CA SER A 47 32.45 20.56 -21.07
C SER A 47 32.33 20.13 -19.60
N PHE A 48 31.39 19.24 -19.24
CA PHE A 48 31.23 18.74 -17.87
C PHE A 48 31.86 17.36 -17.70
N THR A 49 32.73 17.21 -16.70
CA THR A 49 33.44 15.98 -16.37
C THR A 49 32.51 14.81 -16.05
N ASN A 50 31.44 15.04 -15.28
CA ASN A 50 30.41 14.04 -15.00
C ASN A 50 29.00 14.66 -15.01
N HIS A 51 27.97 13.82 -14.87
CA HIS A 51 26.56 14.26 -14.87
C HIS A 51 26.16 15.07 -13.62
N LEU A 52 26.74 14.78 -12.45
CA LEU A 52 26.47 15.52 -11.22
C LEU A 52 26.94 16.98 -11.32
N ASP A 53 28.16 17.22 -11.82
CA ASP A 53 28.69 18.59 -12.02
C ASP A 53 27.72 19.43 -12.87
N TRP A 54 27.19 18.83 -13.93
CA TRP A 54 26.23 19.46 -14.85
C TRP A 54 24.88 19.71 -14.20
N TYR A 55 24.32 18.73 -13.48
CA TYR A 55 23.04 18.87 -12.78
C TYR A 55 23.12 19.97 -11.70
N SER A 56 24.19 19.97 -10.91
CA SER A 56 24.44 20.99 -9.89
C SER A 56 24.67 22.38 -10.50
N SER A 57 25.35 22.47 -11.66
CA SER A 57 25.50 23.72 -12.40
C SER A 57 24.14 24.27 -12.89
N LYS A 58 23.23 23.41 -13.38
CA LYS A 58 21.87 23.81 -13.79
C LYS A 58 21.04 24.30 -12.61
N VAL A 59 21.10 23.63 -11.46
CA VAL A 59 20.47 24.12 -10.22
C VAL A 59 21.06 25.46 -9.79
N ASN A 60 22.39 25.59 -9.76
CA ASN A 60 23.03 26.84 -9.32
C ASN A 60 22.80 28.02 -10.28
N SER A 61 22.51 27.78 -11.58
CA SER A 61 22.27 28.86 -12.56
C SER A 61 20.98 29.65 -12.38
N ILE A 62 20.03 29.15 -11.58
CA ILE A 62 18.73 29.81 -11.34
C ILE A 62 18.63 30.49 -9.96
N VAL A 63 19.48 30.10 -9.00
CA VAL A 63 19.38 30.49 -7.58
C VAL A 63 19.57 31.99 -7.42
N PHE A 64 18.62 32.65 -6.76
CA PHE A 64 18.67 34.09 -6.56
C PHE A 64 19.70 34.47 -5.48
N LYS A 65 20.77 35.18 -5.84
CA LYS A 65 21.69 35.82 -4.88
C LYS A 65 21.22 37.27 -4.63
N PRO A 66 20.75 37.65 -3.43
CA PRO A 66 20.46 39.03 -3.10
C PRO A 66 21.77 39.82 -2.94
N GLU A 67 21.85 41.03 -3.49
CA GLU A 67 23.11 41.78 -3.62
C GLU A 67 23.60 42.48 -2.33
N ASN A 68 22.98 42.26 -1.16
CA ASN A 68 23.19 43.07 0.05
C ASN A 68 23.20 42.29 1.38
N GLU A 69 23.97 41.20 1.48
CA GLU A 69 24.43 40.67 2.78
C GLU A 69 25.94 40.37 2.70
N GLU A 70 26.72 40.97 3.61
CA GLU A 70 28.18 40.79 3.69
C GLU A 70 28.56 39.47 4.40
N ASP A 71 29.82 39.07 4.23
CA ASP A 71 30.39 37.75 4.56
C ASP A 71 29.89 37.11 5.88
N GLY A 72 29.29 35.91 5.75
CA GLY A 72 28.54 35.24 6.82
C GLY A 72 28.46 33.71 6.74
N GLY A 73 29.25 33.07 5.89
CA GLY A 73 29.56 31.63 5.95
C GLY A 73 28.40 30.62 5.85
N HIS A 74 27.86 30.40 4.65
CA HIS A 74 27.55 29.08 4.07
C HIS A 74 26.98 29.22 2.65
N ASP A 75 27.72 28.81 1.61
CA ASP A 75 27.09 28.41 0.35
C ASP A 75 26.19 27.20 0.67
N GLN A 76 24.87 27.42 0.75
CA GLN A 76 23.93 26.35 0.99
C GLN A 76 23.85 25.46 -0.25
N GLU A 77 24.48 24.29 -0.17
CA GLU A 77 24.39 23.22 -1.16
C GLU A 77 22.91 22.88 -1.41
N ARG A 78 22.34 23.44 -2.48
CA ARG A 78 20.90 23.35 -2.75
C ARG A 78 20.47 21.98 -3.22
N VAL A 79 21.40 21.20 -3.78
CA VAL A 79 21.21 19.80 -4.17
C VAL A 79 21.30 18.91 -2.93
N ILE A 80 20.24 18.14 -2.67
CA ILE A 80 20.15 17.19 -1.56
C ILE A 80 20.70 15.82 -1.99
N TYR A 81 20.29 15.36 -3.17
CA TYR A 81 20.63 14.06 -3.73
C TYR A 81 20.83 14.15 -5.24
N ALA A 82 21.55 13.19 -5.81
CA ALA A 82 21.64 12.97 -7.24
C ALA A 82 21.38 11.50 -7.59
N TYR A 83 20.66 11.27 -8.67
CA TYR A 83 20.23 9.95 -9.14
C TYR A 83 20.91 9.64 -10.47
N GLN A 84 21.40 8.41 -10.64
CA GLN A 84 22.17 8.00 -11.84
C GLN A 84 21.80 6.62 -12.40
N ASN A 85 20.85 5.92 -11.77
CA ASN A 85 20.45 4.55 -12.09
C ASN A 85 18.97 4.51 -12.53
N ALA A 86 18.05 3.98 -11.71
CA ALA A 86 16.60 4.01 -11.98
C ALA A 86 16.05 5.42 -12.31
N PHE A 87 16.75 6.47 -11.88
CA PHE A 87 16.46 7.86 -12.21
C PHE A 87 17.72 8.64 -12.61
N HIS A 88 17.52 9.75 -13.34
CA HIS A 88 18.59 10.65 -13.75
C HIS A 88 18.17 12.07 -13.38
N GLY A 89 18.95 12.73 -12.53
CA GLY A 89 18.67 14.09 -12.06
C GLY A 89 19.06 14.32 -10.61
N VAL A 90 18.40 15.26 -9.94
CA VAL A 90 18.71 15.70 -8.57
C VAL A 90 17.45 15.99 -7.75
N ALA A 91 17.53 15.89 -6.42
CA ALA A 91 16.62 16.63 -5.54
C ALA A 91 17.26 17.95 -5.13
N ALA A 92 16.50 19.05 -5.14
CA ALA A 92 16.98 20.37 -4.77
C ALA A 92 15.97 21.16 -3.93
N ARG A 93 16.47 22.08 -3.08
CA ARG A 93 15.65 23.04 -2.33
C ARG A 93 15.47 24.34 -3.10
N LEU A 94 14.28 24.50 -3.69
CA LEU A 94 13.92 25.59 -4.59
C LEU A 94 12.68 26.35 -4.10
N SER A 95 12.55 27.63 -4.46
CA SER A 95 11.26 28.31 -4.49
C SER A 95 10.38 27.76 -5.65
N GLU A 96 9.11 28.16 -5.68
CA GLU A 96 8.18 27.74 -6.74
C GLU A 96 8.54 28.41 -8.08
N GLU A 97 8.90 29.69 -8.06
CA GLU A 97 9.42 30.44 -9.21
C GLU A 97 10.79 29.91 -9.70
N GLU A 98 11.65 29.47 -8.78
CA GLU A 98 12.92 28.80 -9.11
C GLU A 98 12.66 27.46 -9.81
N ALA A 99 11.68 26.67 -9.32
CA ALA A 99 11.28 25.41 -9.96
C ALA A 99 10.69 25.64 -11.36
N GLU A 100 9.83 26.64 -11.56
CA GLU A 100 9.29 26.98 -12.88
C GLU A 100 10.40 27.41 -13.86
N ARG A 101 11.29 28.33 -13.46
CA ARG A 101 12.46 28.77 -14.27
C ARG A 101 13.42 27.63 -14.60
N LEU A 102 13.56 26.63 -13.74
CA LEU A 102 14.37 25.44 -14.02
C LEU A 102 13.67 24.48 -14.98
N GLN A 103 12.34 24.41 -14.99
CA GLN A 103 11.59 23.57 -15.93
C GLN A 103 11.75 24.03 -17.39
N GLU A 104 12.08 25.30 -17.62
CA GLU A 104 12.37 25.88 -18.94
C GLU A 104 13.82 25.65 -19.42
N GLN A 105 14.70 25.08 -18.60
CA GLN A 105 16.12 24.90 -18.93
C GLN A 105 16.38 23.68 -19.82
N ASP A 106 17.14 23.87 -20.90
CA ASP A 106 17.62 22.77 -21.75
C ASP A 106 18.29 21.66 -20.91
N GLY A 107 17.90 20.41 -21.18
CA GLY A 107 18.34 19.22 -20.44
C GLY A 107 17.50 18.86 -19.21
N VAL A 108 16.53 19.69 -18.81
CA VAL A 108 15.51 19.33 -17.80
C VAL A 108 14.34 18.64 -18.49
N LEU A 109 13.90 17.48 -17.96
CA LEU A 109 12.79 16.70 -18.53
C LEU A 109 11.46 16.94 -17.81
N ALA A 110 11.51 17.09 -16.47
CA ALA A 110 10.35 17.30 -15.60
C ALA A 110 10.80 17.74 -14.20
N ILE A 111 9.91 18.38 -13.44
CA ILE A 111 10.13 18.72 -12.04
C ILE A 111 8.90 18.33 -11.21
N PHE A 112 9.11 17.75 -10.03
CA PHE A 112 8.06 17.21 -9.16
C PHE A 112 8.25 17.69 -7.70
N PRO A 113 7.20 18.12 -6.98
CA PRO A 113 7.30 18.41 -5.55
C PRO A 113 7.44 17.11 -4.73
N ASP A 114 8.13 17.20 -3.59
CA ASP A 114 8.31 16.06 -2.69
C ASP A 114 6.98 15.62 -2.02
N THR A 115 6.82 14.32 -1.71
CA THR A 115 5.54 13.69 -1.31
C THR A 115 5.72 12.64 -0.21
N LYS A 116 4.76 12.56 0.74
CA LYS A 116 4.80 11.74 1.98
C LYS A 116 4.07 10.39 1.87
N TYR A 117 4.66 9.31 2.40
CA TYR A 117 4.11 7.93 2.40
C TYR A 117 4.03 7.28 3.82
N GLN A 118 3.39 6.11 4.00
CA GLN A 118 3.09 5.43 5.30
C GLN A 118 3.31 3.88 5.35
N LEU A 119 3.44 3.29 6.55
CA LEU A 119 4.06 1.96 6.84
C LEU A 119 3.17 0.86 7.45
N HIS A 120 3.48 -0.42 7.17
CA HIS A 120 2.91 -1.60 7.87
C HIS A 120 3.77 -2.91 7.68
N THR A 121 3.67 -3.95 8.55
CA THR A 121 4.47 -5.23 8.53
C THR A 121 3.84 -6.46 9.27
N THR A 122 4.37 -7.70 9.31
CA THR A 122 4.23 -8.91 8.42
C THR A 122 4.08 -10.24 9.26
N ARG A 123 3.44 -11.36 8.80
CA ARG A 123 3.40 -12.67 9.57
C ARG A 123 2.98 -14.02 8.91
N SER A 124 2.50 -14.12 7.66
CA SER A 124 1.47 -15.10 7.21
C SER A 124 1.81 -16.56 6.75
N PRO A 125 3.03 -17.14 6.83
CA PRO A 125 3.44 -18.19 5.89
C PRO A 125 2.73 -19.54 6.02
N LEU A 126 2.24 -19.91 7.21
CA LEU A 126 1.51 -21.18 7.42
C LEU A 126 0.17 -21.20 6.69
N PHE A 127 -0.61 -20.12 6.81
CA PHE A 127 -1.90 -19.95 6.11
C PHE A 127 -1.74 -19.97 4.58
N LEU A 128 -0.61 -19.48 4.09
CA LEU A 128 -0.21 -19.52 2.69
C LEU A 128 0.36 -20.88 2.23
N GLY A 129 0.32 -21.90 3.08
CA GLY A 129 0.78 -23.25 2.77
C GLY A 129 2.29 -23.39 2.58
N LEU A 130 3.10 -22.43 3.03
CA LEU A 130 4.57 -22.48 2.97
C LEU A 130 5.19 -23.45 4.02
N GLU A 131 4.35 -24.14 4.77
CA GLU A 131 4.66 -25.32 5.59
C GLU A 131 3.60 -26.40 5.30
N PRO A 132 3.95 -27.70 5.32
CA PRO A 132 2.97 -28.78 5.39
C PRO A 132 2.53 -29.02 6.84
N HIS A 133 1.36 -29.66 7.02
CA HIS A 133 0.86 -30.05 8.34
C HIS A 133 1.61 -31.26 8.93
N ASP A 134 2.19 -32.09 8.06
CA ASP A 134 3.06 -33.23 8.36
C ASP A 134 4.42 -33.08 7.65
N SER A 135 5.49 -33.59 8.28
CA SER A 135 6.88 -33.26 7.94
C SER A 135 7.44 -33.80 6.61
N THR A 136 6.64 -34.51 5.81
CA THR A 136 7.11 -35.32 4.68
C THR A 136 7.13 -34.61 3.31
N THR A 137 6.32 -33.56 3.10
CA THR A 137 6.13 -32.92 1.78
C THR A 137 6.40 -31.41 1.80
N ASN A 138 7.61 -31.03 2.25
CA ASN A 138 8.03 -29.65 2.30
C ASN A 138 8.63 -29.16 0.97
N VAL A 139 7.74 -28.80 0.03
CA VAL A 139 8.05 -28.28 -1.32
C VAL A 139 9.07 -27.13 -1.33
N TRP A 140 9.19 -26.39 -0.22
CA TRP A 140 10.06 -25.23 -0.09
C TRP A 140 11.40 -25.48 0.62
N SER A 141 11.67 -26.69 1.12
CA SER A 141 12.96 -27.01 1.80
C SER A 141 13.93 -27.84 0.97
N GLN A 142 13.53 -28.32 -0.22
CA GLN A 142 14.45 -28.94 -1.15
C GLN A 142 14.84 -27.91 -2.24
N ARG A 143 16.14 -27.58 -2.30
CA ARG A 143 16.82 -26.73 -3.30
C ARG A 143 16.55 -25.21 -3.30
N VAL A 144 15.51 -24.71 -2.62
CA VAL A 144 15.29 -23.24 -2.46
C VAL A 144 16.24 -22.62 -1.40
N THR A 145 17.15 -23.41 -0.84
CA THR A 145 18.24 -22.97 0.05
C THR A 145 19.46 -22.42 -0.69
N ASP A 146 19.57 -22.70 -1.99
CA ASP A 146 20.85 -22.67 -2.71
C ASP A 146 20.93 -21.51 -3.70
N HIS A 147 19.99 -20.55 -3.64
CA HIS A 147 19.84 -19.46 -4.60
C HIS A 147 19.82 -18.11 -3.88
N ASP A 148 20.79 -17.26 -4.24
CA ASP A 148 21.14 -16.03 -3.54
C ASP A 148 20.25 -14.84 -3.89
N VAL A 149 18.94 -14.98 -3.67
CA VAL A 149 17.97 -13.92 -3.94
C VAL A 149 17.99 -12.85 -2.85
N ILE A 150 18.08 -11.59 -3.26
CA ILE A 150 18.18 -10.40 -2.40
C ILE A 150 16.90 -9.57 -2.53
N VAL A 151 16.29 -9.25 -1.39
CA VAL A 151 15.09 -8.42 -1.28
C VAL A 151 15.48 -7.04 -0.71
N GLY A 152 15.34 -6.00 -1.52
CA GLY A 152 15.36 -4.62 -1.07
C GLY A 152 14.06 -4.26 -0.35
N VAL A 153 14.16 -3.63 0.81
CA VAL A 153 13.02 -3.22 1.65
C VAL A 153 13.14 -1.73 1.93
N LEU A 154 12.16 -0.95 1.45
CA LEU A 154 12.10 0.50 1.63
C LEU A 154 11.11 0.82 2.76
N ASP A 155 11.62 1.26 3.90
CA ASP A 155 10.89 1.39 5.17
C ASP A 155 11.60 2.41 6.11
N THR A 156 11.35 2.34 7.42
CA THR A 156 11.99 3.11 8.52
C THR A 156 13.41 2.67 8.88
N GLY A 157 14.03 1.81 8.07
CA GLY A 157 15.26 1.11 8.40
C GLY A 157 14.98 -0.24 9.07
N VAL A 158 15.95 -0.80 9.79
CA VAL A 158 15.84 -2.13 10.40
C VAL A 158 16.35 -2.18 11.85
N TRP A 159 15.98 -3.22 12.59
CA TRP A 159 16.48 -3.50 13.93
C TRP A 159 17.36 -4.77 13.92
N PRO A 160 18.66 -4.65 13.64
CA PRO A 160 19.55 -5.77 13.27
C PRO A 160 19.74 -6.79 14.42
N GLU A 161 19.61 -6.37 15.68
CA GLU A 161 19.70 -7.25 16.86
C GLU A 161 18.51 -8.22 17.00
N SER A 162 17.47 -8.06 16.17
CA SER A 162 16.35 -9.01 16.13
C SER A 162 16.83 -10.38 15.65
N GLN A 163 16.52 -11.44 16.41
CA GLN A 163 16.84 -12.82 16.03
C GLN A 163 16.23 -13.24 14.67
N SER A 164 15.26 -12.49 14.15
CA SER A 164 14.72 -12.64 12.79
C SER A 164 15.75 -12.42 11.68
N PHE A 165 16.84 -11.68 11.95
CA PHE A 165 17.93 -11.36 11.02
C PHE A 165 19.23 -12.14 11.32
N ASN A 166 19.14 -13.21 12.13
CA ASN A 166 20.28 -14.07 12.42
C ASN A 166 20.70 -14.90 11.18
N ASP A 167 21.98 -14.87 10.85
CA ASP A 167 22.56 -15.44 9.62
C ASP A 167 23.27 -16.80 9.82
N THR A 168 23.12 -17.42 10.99
CA THR A 168 23.73 -18.71 11.31
C THR A 168 23.31 -19.77 10.30
N GLY A 169 24.29 -20.34 9.59
CA GLY A 169 24.06 -21.34 8.54
C GLY A 169 23.77 -20.75 7.14
N MET A 170 24.07 -19.47 6.90
CA MET A 170 24.04 -18.87 5.55
C MET A 170 25.41 -18.91 4.85
N SER A 171 25.36 -18.99 3.52
CA SER A 171 26.49 -18.91 2.59
C SER A 171 27.21 -17.55 2.65
N PRO A 172 28.49 -17.47 2.20
CA PRO A 172 29.18 -16.19 1.98
C PRO A 172 28.38 -15.22 1.11
N VAL A 173 28.70 -13.93 1.16
CA VAL A 173 27.98 -12.88 0.40
C VAL A 173 28.02 -13.20 -1.12
N PRO A 174 26.93 -12.98 -1.89
CA PRO A 174 26.90 -13.33 -3.31
C PRO A 174 27.84 -12.42 -4.09
N ALA A 175 28.65 -12.95 -5.01
CA ALA A 175 29.65 -12.17 -5.75
C ALA A 175 29.06 -11.10 -6.69
N HIS A 176 27.74 -11.11 -6.93
CA HIS A 176 27.04 -10.09 -7.71
C HIS A 176 26.52 -8.91 -6.88
N TRP A 177 26.49 -9.04 -5.55
CA TRP A 177 26.02 -8.00 -4.63
C TRP A 177 27.08 -6.90 -4.47
N LYS A 178 26.67 -5.64 -4.61
CA LYS A 178 27.58 -4.48 -4.49
C LYS A 178 27.28 -3.57 -3.30
N GLY A 179 26.10 -3.68 -2.70
CA GLY A 179 25.63 -2.76 -1.68
C GLY A 179 26.50 -2.72 -0.43
N ALA A 180 26.75 -1.49 0.04
CA ALA A 180 27.58 -1.23 1.19
C ALA A 180 26.87 -1.57 2.51
N CYS A 181 27.66 -1.79 3.56
CA CYS A 181 27.19 -1.65 4.93
C CYS A 181 27.60 -0.26 5.42
N GLU A 182 26.66 0.68 5.43
CA GLU A 182 26.90 2.05 5.88
C GLU A 182 26.89 2.14 7.41
N THR A 183 27.29 3.29 7.95
CA THR A 183 27.52 3.49 9.38
C THR A 183 26.97 4.83 9.84
N GLY A 184 26.13 4.82 10.89
CA GLY A 184 25.39 6.00 11.31
C GLY A 184 24.80 5.90 12.72
N ARG A 185 23.50 6.15 12.91
CA ARG A 185 22.93 6.28 14.27
C ARG A 185 22.74 4.93 14.97
N GLY A 186 23.78 4.50 15.68
CA GLY A 186 23.77 3.24 16.44
C GLY A 186 24.02 2.00 15.57
N PHE A 187 24.17 2.19 14.27
CA PHE A 187 24.46 1.16 13.29
C PHE A 187 25.92 1.25 12.81
N SER A 188 26.60 0.10 12.75
CA SER A 188 28.01 -0.04 12.41
C SER A 188 28.22 -1.18 11.41
N LYS A 189 29.45 -1.33 10.87
CA LYS A 189 29.79 -2.44 9.96
C LYS A 189 29.61 -3.84 10.56
N HIS A 190 29.46 -3.95 11.89
CA HIS A 190 29.18 -5.20 12.59
C HIS A 190 27.68 -5.51 12.77
N ASN A 191 26.79 -4.58 12.42
CA ASN A 191 25.33 -4.77 12.48
C ASN A 191 24.80 -5.42 11.19
N CYS A 192 25.49 -5.24 10.04
CA CYS A 192 25.28 -6.09 8.87
C CYS A 192 25.88 -7.49 9.08
N ASN A 193 25.30 -8.49 8.41
CA ASN A 193 25.74 -9.88 8.42
C ASN A 193 25.38 -10.56 7.08
N LYS A 194 25.45 -11.89 6.94
CA LYS A 194 25.13 -12.55 5.66
C LYS A 194 23.64 -12.55 5.30
N LYS A 195 22.77 -12.21 6.24
CA LYS A 195 21.30 -12.15 6.12
C LYS A 195 20.80 -10.73 5.84
N LEU A 196 21.47 -9.72 6.38
CA LEU A 196 21.01 -8.34 6.44
C LEU A 196 22.13 -7.34 6.12
N TRP A 197 21.82 -6.39 5.24
CA TRP A 197 22.55 -5.15 5.03
C TRP A 197 21.61 -3.96 5.26
N GLU A 198 22.15 -2.82 5.70
CA GLU A 198 21.40 -1.55 5.80
C GLU A 198 22.22 -0.42 5.19
N GLN A 199 21.52 0.49 4.52
CA GLN A 199 22.03 1.70 3.93
C GLN A 199 21.24 2.90 4.48
N GLU A 200 21.94 3.94 4.98
CA GLU A 200 21.36 5.05 5.75
C GLU A 200 21.73 6.39 5.11
N SER A 201 20.74 7.05 4.50
CA SER A 201 20.90 8.46 4.12
C SER A 201 21.06 9.32 5.38
N SER A 202 22.30 9.72 5.67
CA SER A 202 22.72 10.70 6.68
C SER A 202 22.68 10.29 8.17
N THR A 203 23.59 10.87 8.96
CA THR A 203 24.05 10.32 10.25
C THR A 203 23.59 11.10 11.50
N LYS A 204 23.52 10.43 12.68
CA LYS A 204 24.07 10.88 14.01
C LYS A 204 23.59 10.07 15.25
N VAL A 205 24.43 9.14 15.74
CA VAL A 205 24.75 8.76 17.16
C VAL A 205 23.66 8.47 18.26
N MET A 206 23.61 7.21 18.77
CA MET A 206 23.55 6.84 20.22
C MET A 206 23.95 5.34 20.43
N LYS A 207 24.00 4.78 21.66
CA LYS A 207 24.87 3.61 22.01
C LYS A 207 24.27 2.49 22.92
N LEU A 208 24.72 1.24 22.67
CA LEU A 208 24.91 0.06 23.59
C LEU A 208 23.67 -0.68 24.18
N PRO A 209 23.77 -1.96 24.66
CA PRO A 209 24.83 -2.99 24.51
C PRO A 209 24.35 -4.37 23.94
N GLN A 210 25.22 -5.39 23.91
CA GLN A 210 25.08 -6.66 23.15
C GLN A 210 24.46 -7.87 23.91
N GLY A 211 23.99 -8.90 23.17
CA GLY A 211 23.57 -10.22 23.69
C GLY A 211 23.60 -11.33 22.61
N ARG A 212 23.69 -12.62 22.98
CA ARG A 212 24.03 -13.74 22.06
C ARG A 212 22.86 -14.70 21.70
N SER A 213 22.93 -15.25 20.47
CA SER A 213 22.56 -16.64 20.05
C SER A 213 21.30 -16.93 19.18
N MET A 214 21.57 -17.70 18.11
CA MET A 214 20.81 -18.67 17.28
C MET A 214 19.43 -18.43 16.63
N SER A 215 19.47 -18.43 15.28
CA SER A 215 18.70 -19.27 14.33
C SER A 215 17.51 -18.70 13.52
N LYS A 216 17.45 -19.14 12.24
CA LYS A 216 16.55 -18.81 11.11
C LYS A 216 15.02 -18.98 11.33
N ARG A 217 14.57 -19.32 12.54
CA ARG A 217 13.17 -19.57 12.93
C ARG A 217 13.00 -19.23 14.43
N MET A 218 12.46 -18.06 14.74
CA MET A 218 12.35 -17.62 16.14
C MET A 218 11.16 -18.31 16.82
N ARG A 219 11.46 -19.36 17.59
CA ARG A 219 10.50 -20.07 18.46
C ARG A 219 10.11 -19.21 19.66
N GLY A 220 8.88 -19.39 20.15
CA GLY A 220 8.32 -18.60 21.26
C GLY A 220 7.87 -17.18 20.87
N ALA A 221 7.79 -16.87 19.57
CA ALA A 221 7.35 -15.57 19.08
C ALA A 221 5.89 -15.31 19.46
N ASN A 222 5.62 -14.19 20.14
CA ASN A 222 4.31 -13.84 20.68
C ASN A 222 4.21 -12.33 20.98
N LEU A 223 2.99 -11.78 21.00
CA LEU A 223 2.69 -10.48 21.64
C LEU A 223 1.97 -10.76 22.96
N LEU A 224 2.66 -10.63 24.09
CA LEU A 224 2.09 -10.86 25.44
C LEU A 224 1.44 -12.25 25.63
N GLY A 225 1.84 -13.25 24.84
CA GLY A 225 1.25 -14.60 24.77
C GLY A 225 0.18 -14.78 23.69
N TYR A 226 -0.36 -13.72 23.10
CA TYR A 226 -1.12 -13.83 21.85
C TYR A 226 -0.19 -14.27 20.71
N ALA A 227 -0.78 -14.93 19.71
CA ALA A 227 -0.10 -15.35 18.49
C ALA A 227 1.08 -16.33 18.68
N HIS A 228 1.22 -16.94 19.86
CA HIS A 228 2.37 -17.76 20.25
C HIS A 228 2.70 -18.87 19.25
N GLY A 229 3.96 -18.92 18.79
CA GLY A 229 4.44 -19.97 17.89
C GLY A 229 5.87 -19.73 17.41
N THR A 230 6.13 -19.97 16.12
CA THR A 230 7.40 -19.65 15.46
C THR A 230 7.20 -18.53 14.46
N ALA A 231 8.01 -17.47 14.54
CA ALA A 231 8.03 -16.41 13.53
C ALA A 231 9.10 -16.64 12.46
N ARG A 232 8.75 -16.33 11.20
CA ARG A 232 9.60 -16.38 10.02
C ARG A 232 8.97 -15.54 8.89
N GLY A 233 9.78 -15.01 7.98
CA GLY A 233 9.30 -14.41 6.72
C GLY A 233 8.84 -15.45 5.69
N MET A 234 8.34 -15.01 4.53
CA MET A 234 7.92 -15.95 3.46
C MET A 234 9.11 -16.69 2.87
N ALA A 235 10.22 -15.98 2.62
CA ALA A 235 11.52 -16.52 2.22
C ALA A 235 12.54 -16.41 3.37
N PRO A 236 12.61 -17.38 4.31
CA PRO A 236 13.64 -17.36 5.35
C PRO A 236 15.07 -17.41 4.78
N GLY A 237 15.24 -18.01 3.59
CA GLY A 237 16.54 -18.13 2.89
C GLY A 237 17.02 -16.87 2.16
N ALA A 238 16.11 -16.05 1.63
CA ALA A 238 16.46 -14.84 0.89
C ALA A 238 17.20 -13.82 1.79
N ARG A 239 18.05 -13.00 1.20
CA ARG A 239 18.81 -11.95 1.89
C ARG A 239 18.02 -10.64 1.89
N ILE A 240 18.31 -9.75 2.82
CA ILE A 240 17.60 -8.48 3.01
C ILE A 240 18.58 -7.32 2.89
N ALA A 241 18.25 -6.35 2.04
CA ALA A 241 18.88 -5.04 2.03
C ALA A 241 17.83 -4.01 2.49
N ALA A 242 18.08 -3.37 3.63
CA ALA A 242 17.20 -2.35 4.19
C ALA A 242 17.65 -0.97 3.71
N TYR A 243 16.72 -0.22 3.10
CA TYR A 243 16.94 1.14 2.65
C TYR A 243 16.00 2.05 3.45
N LYS A 244 16.58 2.92 4.26
CA LYS A 244 15.83 3.79 5.16
C LYS A 244 15.39 5.06 4.45
N VAL A 245 14.08 5.17 4.22
CA VAL A 245 13.45 6.26 3.45
C VAL A 245 12.34 6.98 4.22
N CYS A 246 12.15 6.62 5.48
CA CYS A 246 11.08 7.10 6.34
C CYS A 246 11.63 7.68 7.64
N TRP A 247 11.20 8.91 7.95
CA TRP A 247 11.63 9.70 9.09
C TRP A 247 10.42 10.14 9.93
N VAL A 248 10.66 10.86 11.03
CA VAL A 248 9.59 11.41 11.90
C VAL A 248 8.63 12.31 11.12
N GLY A 249 9.14 13.07 10.13
CA GLY A 249 8.29 13.90 9.25
C GLY A 249 7.46 13.11 8.24
N GLY A 250 7.81 11.85 7.96
CA GLY A 250 7.23 11.02 6.89
C GLY A 250 8.30 10.34 6.03
N CYS A 251 7.87 9.59 5.01
CA CYS A 251 8.75 9.04 3.98
C CYS A 251 8.68 9.92 2.74
N PHE A 252 9.78 10.53 2.32
CA PHE A 252 9.81 11.50 1.21
C PHE A 252 10.02 10.81 -0.13
N SER A 253 9.45 11.37 -1.20
CA SER A 253 9.56 10.80 -2.54
C SER A 253 10.97 10.97 -3.12
N SER A 254 11.74 11.94 -2.63
CA SER A 254 13.18 12.09 -2.89
C SER A 254 14.00 10.94 -2.28
N ASP A 255 13.79 10.64 -0.99
CA ASP A 255 14.42 9.50 -0.30
C ASP A 255 14.05 8.16 -0.96
N ILE A 256 12.76 7.95 -1.24
CA ILE A 256 12.24 6.74 -1.90
C ILE A 256 12.89 6.56 -3.28
N LEU A 257 12.99 7.63 -4.06
CA LEU A 257 13.62 7.62 -5.37
C LEU A 257 15.11 7.24 -5.29
N SER A 258 15.84 7.83 -4.34
CA SER A 258 17.25 7.53 -4.08
C SER A 258 17.46 6.05 -3.73
N ALA A 259 16.62 5.51 -2.83
CA ALA A 259 16.72 4.11 -2.43
C ALA A 259 16.38 3.12 -3.56
N VAL A 260 15.42 3.43 -4.46
CA VAL A 260 15.18 2.59 -5.65
C VAL A 260 16.36 2.68 -6.63
N ASP A 261 16.96 3.86 -6.80
CA ASP A 261 18.14 4.08 -7.65
C ASP A 261 19.31 3.17 -7.20
N ILE A 262 19.66 3.24 -5.92
CA ILE A 262 20.79 2.53 -5.33
C ILE A 262 20.51 1.02 -5.25
N ALA A 263 19.31 0.60 -4.82
CA ALA A 263 18.99 -0.82 -4.71
C ALA A 263 19.06 -1.58 -6.05
N VAL A 264 18.69 -0.92 -7.15
CA VAL A 264 18.84 -1.47 -8.50
C VAL A 264 20.32 -1.57 -8.90
N ALA A 265 21.16 -0.59 -8.54
CA ALA A 265 22.61 -0.62 -8.81
C ALA A 265 23.35 -1.73 -8.01
N ASP A 266 22.93 -1.94 -6.76
CA ASP A 266 23.44 -2.95 -5.84
C ASP A 266 23.13 -4.39 -6.25
N GLY A 267 22.06 -4.56 -7.04
CA GLY A 267 21.63 -5.85 -7.60
C GLY A 267 20.52 -6.57 -6.84
N VAL A 268 19.61 -5.86 -6.15
CA VAL A 268 18.43 -6.52 -5.57
C VAL A 268 17.56 -7.14 -6.66
N ASN A 269 16.89 -8.27 -6.38
CA ASN A 269 16.02 -8.93 -7.37
C ASN A 269 14.53 -8.64 -7.13
N VAL A 270 14.20 -8.21 -5.91
CA VAL A 270 12.84 -7.84 -5.48
C VAL A 270 12.92 -6.55 -4.68
N LEU A 271 12.03 -5.61 -4.98
CA LEU A 271 11.76 -4.42 -4.16
C LEU A 271 10.41 -4.57 -3.45
N SER A 272 10.44 -4.43 -2.12
CA SER A 272 9.27 -4.43 -1.25
C SER A 272 9.04 -3.00 -0.74
N ILE A 273 8.20 -2.26 -1.46
CA ILE A 273 7.96 -0.83 -1.19
C ILE A 273 6.65 -0.74 -0.41
N SER A 274 6.80 -0.73 0.92
CA SER A 274 5.70 -0.83 1.88
C SER A 274 4.94 0.49 2.09
N LEU A 275 4.80 1.27 1.01
CA LEU A 275 4.51 2.70 1.02
C LEU A 275 3.44 3.04 -0.04
N GLY A 276 2.56 4.00 0.24
CA GLY A 276 1.63 4.61 -0.72
C GLY A 276 1.47 6.12 -0.48
N GLY A 277 1.22 6.87 -1.55
CA GLY A 277 1.04 8.33 -1.56
C GLY A 277 -0.05 8.75 -2.56
N GLY A 278 -0.25 10.06 -2.74
CA GLY A 278 -1.28 10.58 -3.66
C GLY A 278 -1.05 10.15 -5.12
N VAL A 279 -2.12 9.77 -5.82
CA VAL A 279 -2.02 9.26 -7.21
C VAL A 279 -2.00 10.40 -8.21
N SER A 280 -1.06 10.35 -9.14
CA SER A 280 -0.99 11.23 -10.31
C SER A 280 -0.82 10.43 -11.61
N THR A 281 -0.80 11.12 -12.75
CA THR A 281 -0.43 10.53 -14.04
C THR A 281 0.97 9.90 -13.99
N TYR A 282 1.18 8.74 -14.62
CA TYR A 282 2.42 7.95 -14.47
C TYR A 282 3.74 8.71 -14.61
N TYR A 283 3.80 9.77 -15.44
CA TYR A 283 4.98 10.62 -15.69
C TYR A 283 5.22 11.72 -14.64
N ARG A 284 4.32 11.86 -13.64
CA ARG A 284 4.43 12.77 -12.49
C ARG A 284 4.63 12.03 -11.16
N ASP A 285 4.43 10.72 -11.14
CA ASP A 285 4.67 9.86 -9.99
C ASP A 285 6.13 9.36 -10.04
N SER A 286 6.97 9.90 -9.16
CA SER A 286 8.39 9.57 -9.09
C SER A 286 8.65 8.10 -8.74
N LEU A 287 7.79 7.47 -7.92
CA LEU A 287 7.86 6.05 -7.61
C LEU A 287 7.43 5.19 -8.81
N SER A 288 6.40 5.60 -9.54
CA SER A 288 6.02 4.99 -10.83
C SER A 288 7.18 5.00 -11.83
N ILE A 289 7.89 6.13 -11.97
CA ILE A 289 9.05 6.28 -12.85
C ILE A 289 10.22 5.39 -12.36
N ALA A 290 10.52 5.38 -11.06
CA ALA A 290 11.59 4.56 -10.48
C ALA A 290 11.31 3.05 -10.64
N ALA A 291 10.07 2.64 -10.39
CA ALA A 291 9.63 1.26 -10.56
C ALA A 291 9.63 0.80 -12.02
N PHE A 292 9.50 1.72 -12.99
CA PHE A 292 9.71 1.39 -14.41
C PHE A 292 11.17 1.02 -14.63
N GLY A 293 12.12 1.87 -14.25
CA GLY A 293 13.56 1.60 -14.39
C GLY A 293 14.02 0.33 -13.66
N ALA A 294 13.47 0.08 -12.46
CA ALA A 294 13.70 -1.17 -11.74
C ALA A 294 13.20 -2.41 -12.51
N MET A 295 11.99 -2.34 -13.10
CA MET A 295 11.43 -3.39 -13.95
C MET A 295 12.27 -3.62 -15.21
N GLU A 296 12.78 -2.55 -15.86
CA GLU A 296 13.68 -2.66 -17.03
C GLU A 296 14.96 -3.44 -16.70
N MET A 297 15.49 -3.26 -15.49
CA MET A 297 16.66 -3.96 -14.95
C MET A 297 16.32 -5.36 -14.38
N GLY A 298 15.09 -5.85 -14.59
CA GLY A 298 14.66 -7.20 -14.19
C GLY A 298 14.27 -7.34 -12.72
N VAL A 299 14.13 -6.24 -11.98
CA VAL A 299 13.76 -6.23 -10.56
C VAL A 299 12.24 -6.26 -10.39
N PHE A 300 11.73 -7.20 -9.61
CA PHE A 300 10.29 -7.28 -9.31
C PHE A 300 9.89 -6.26 -8.24
N VAL A 301 8.97 -5.35 -8.56
CA VAL A 301 8.47 -4.33 -7.63
C VAL A 301 7.09 -4.71 -7.10
N SER A 302 6.94 -4.76 -5.79
CA SER A 302 5.65 -4.86 -5.09
C SER A 302 5.41 -3.64 -4.22
N CYS A 303 4.20 -3.09 -4.29
CA CYS A 303 3.75 -1.98 -3.46
C CYS A 303 2.41 -2.29 -2.78
N SER A 304 2.18 -1.71 -1.61
CA SER A 304 0.88 -1.71 -0.92
C SER A 304 -0.19 -0.95 -1.71
N ALA A 305 -1.44 -1.42 -1.72
CA ALA A 305 -2.54 -0.70 -2.37
C ALA A 305 -2.96 0.60 -1.64
N GLY A 306 -2.72 0.69 -0.33
CA GLY A 306 -3.20 1.78 0.54
C GLY A 306 -4.30 1.32 1.50
N ASN A 307 -4.54 2.12 2.54
CA ASN A 307 -5.54 1.84 3.58
C ASN A 307 -6.74 2.81 3.56
N GLY A 308 -7.02 3.40 2.39
CA GLY A 308 -8.10 4.38 2.19
C GLY A 308 -9.45 3.77 1.80
N GLY A 309 -9.60 2.45 1.87
CA GLY A 309 -10.88 1.77 1.65
C GLY A 309 -11.89 2.01 2.78
N PRO A 310 -13.18 1.67 2.58
CA PRO A 310 -13.67 0.79 1.51
C PRO A 310 -14.12 1.50 0.22
N ASP A 311 -14.06 2.85 0.16
CA ASP A 311 -14.59 3.59 -0.98
C ASP A 311 -13.90 3.23 -2.31
N PRO A 312 -14.63 3.19 -3.45
CA PRO A 312 -14.04 3.01 -4.78
C PRO A 312 -13.02 4.12 -5.13
N VAL A 313 -12.04 3.79 -5.97
CA VAL A 313 -10.98 4.72 -6.42
C VAL A 313 -10.10 5.24 -5.26
N SER A 314 -9.94 4.44 -4.20
CA SER A 314 -9.11 4.78 -3.03
C SER A 314 -7.69 4.21 -3.09
N LEU A 315 -7.33 3.45 -4.14
CA LEU A 315 -6.02 2.79 -4.24
C LEU A 315 -4.91 3.65 -4.86
N THR A 316 -3.69 3.32 -4.47
CA THR A 316 -2.44 3.97 -4.81
C THR A 316 -1.54 3.00 -5.61
N ASN A 317 -0.36 3.46 -6.05
CA ASN A 317 0.62 2.62 -6.75
C ASN A 317 0.03 1.93 -8.00
N VAL A 318 -0.63 2.70 -8.87
CA VAL A 318 -1.48 2.22 -9.97
C VAL A 318 -0.73 1.66 -11.19
N SER A 319 0.59 1.81 -11.30
CA SER A 319 1.31 1.54 -12.54
C SER A 319 1.30 0.05 -12.95
N PRO A 320 1.20 -0.28 -14.26
CA PRO A 320 1.10 -1.67 -14.72
C PRO A 320 2.31 -2.56 -14.37
N TRP A 321 3.51 -1.99 -14.31
CA TRP A 321 4.75 -2.67 -13.94
C TRP A 321 4.93 -2.90 -12.44
N ILE A 322 4.17 -2.20 -11.58
CA ILE A 322 4.12 -2.45 -10.13
C ILE A 322 3.13 -3.59 -9.84
N THR A 323 3.47 -4.49 -8.91
CA THR A 323 2.49 -5.44 -8.33
C THR A 323 1.83 -4.80 -7.11
N THR A 324 0.56 -4.41 -7.25
CA THR A 324 -0.18 -3.64 -6.23
C THR A 324 -1.01 -4.57 -5.36
N VAL A 325 -0.78 -4.55 -4.04
CA VAL A 325 -1.24 -5.60 -3.12
C VAL A 325 -2.27 -5.08 -2.11
N GLY A 326 -3.49 -5.62 -2.17
CA GLY A 326 -4.54 -5.37 -1.18
C GLY A 326 -4.39 -6.24 0.09
N ALA A 327 -5.19 -5.96 1.11
CA ALA A 327 -5.15 -6.64 2.40
C ALA A 327 -6.38 -7.53 2.64
N SER A 328 -6.15 -8.66 3.31
CA SER A 328 -7.19 -9.62 3.68
C SER A 328 -6.91 -10.29 5.04
N THR A 329 -7.88 -10.99 5.61
CA THR A 329 -7.69 -11.72 6.88
C THR A 329 -6.89 -13.02 6.69
N MET A 330 -6.63 -13.74 7.78
CA MET A 330 -6.25 -15.15 7.75
C MET A 330 -7.17 -15.94 8.68
N ASP A 331 -7.06 -17.27 8.72
CA ASP A 331 -7.88 -18.16 9.57
C ASP A 331 -7.60 -18.00 11.09
N ARG A 332 -6.91 -16.95 11.53
CA ARG A 332 -6.51 -16.71 12.90
C ARG A 332 -6.97 -15.33 13.36
N ASP A 333 -7.62 -15.30 14.51
CA ASP A 333 -8.13 -14.07 15.11
C ASP A 333 -7.97 -14.05 16.65
N PHE A 334 -8.32 -12.91 17.25
CA PHE A 334 -8.19 -12.62 18.68
C PHE A 334 -9.55 -12.28 19.33
N PRO A 335 -10.50 -13.25 19.32
CA PRO A 335 -11.86 -12.99 19.73
C PRO A 335 -11.95 -12.61 21.21
N SER A 336 -12.89 -11.73 21.48
CA SER A 336 -13.25 -11.22 22.81
C SER A 336 -14.77 -11.03 22.84
N THR A 337 -15.37 -10.92 24.01
CA THR A 337 -16.83 -10.76 24.12
C THR A 337 -17.25 -9.62 25.02
N VAL A 338 -18.40 -9.03 24.70
CA VAL A 338 -19.13 -8.07 25.52
C VAL A 338 -20.42 -8.75 25.98
N LYS A 339 -20.53 -9.06 27.28
CA LYS A 339 -21.76 -9.62 27.87
C LYS A 339 -22.55 -8.51 28.54
N LEU A 340 -23.61 -8.06 27.89
CA LEU A 340 -24.50 -6.99 28.38
C LEU A 340 -25.36 -7.47 29.56
N GLY A 341 -25.79 -6.53 30.40
CA GLY A 341 -26.66 -6.81 31.55
C GLY A 341 -28.05 -7.35 31.20
N ASN A 342 -28.49 -7.21 29.95
CA ASN A 342 -29.71 -7.85 29.42
C ASN A 342 -29.50 -9.32 28.96
N GLY A 343 -28.30 -9.89 29.17
CA GLY A 343 -27.97 -11.26 28.81
C GLY A 343 -27.40 -11.44 27.38
N ARG A 344 -27.58 -10.48 26.46
CA ARG A 344 -26.98 -10.54 25.12
C ARG A 344 -25.47 -10.60 25.25
N THR A 345 -24.86 -11.59 24.60
CA THR A 345 -23.40 -11.69 24.46
C THR A 345 -23.03 -11.39 23.03
N VAL A 346 -22.13 -10.43 22.84
CA VAL A 346 -21.64 -9.94 21.55
C VAL A 346 -20.21 -10.41 21.36
N THR A 347 -19.86 -10.83 20.15
CA THR A 347 -18.47 -11.16 19.76
C THR A 347 -17.79 -9.93 19.16
N GLY A 348 -16.54 -9.72 19.54
CA GLY A 348 -15.64 -8.70 18.99
C GLY A 348 -14.20 -9.17 19.07
N VAL A 349 -13.24 -8.26 18.97
CA VAL A 349 -11.80 -8.59 19.00
C VAL A 349 -11.00 -7.70 19.94
N SER A 350 -9.85 -8.21 20.42
CA SER A 350 -8.90 -7.44 21.24
C SER A 350 -7.53 -8.10 21.38
N LEU A 351 -6.49 -7.29 21.50
CA LEU A 351 -5.17 -7.69 22.00
C LEU A 351 -4.88 -7.12 23.40
N TYR A 352 -5.92 -6.75 24.15
CA TYR A 352 -5.73 -6.27 25.52
C TYR A 352 -5.12 -7.35 26.41
N LYS A 353 -3.96 -7.02 26.98
CA LYS A 353 -3.43 -7.72 28.15
C LYS A 353 -2.68 -6.71 29.03
N GLY A 354 -3.09 -6.64 30.28
CA GLY A 354 -2.60 -5.72 31.30
C GLY A 354 -2.97 -6.19 32.70
N THR A 355 -2.55 -5.46 33.72
CA THR A 355 -2.78 -5.80 35.13
C THR A 355 -4.22 -5.52 35.58
N MET A 356 -4.88 -4.51 35.01
CA MET A 356 -6.26 -4.17 35.31
C MET A 356 -7.22 -5.13 34.58
N MET A 357 -7.50 -6.28 35.19
CA MET A 357 -8.47 -7.25 34.67
C MET A 357 -9.87 -6.97 35.25
N LEU A 358 -10.86 -6.80 34.38
CA LEU A 358 -12.27 -6.83 34.80
C LEU A 358 -12.64 -8.26 35.19
N SER A 359 -13.33 -8.44 36.30
CA SER A 359 -13.82 -9.76 36.72
C SER A 359 -14.95 -10.19 35.80
N THR A 360 -14.81 -11.37 35.17
CA THR A 360 -15.82 -11.96 34.27
C THR A 360 -17.15 -12.26 34.97
N ASN A 361 -17.15 -12.25 36.30
CA ASN A 361 -18.31 -12.55 37.13
C ASN A 361 -18.98 -11.25 37.66
N LYS A 362 -18.44 -10.07 37.33
CA LYS A 362 -18.98 -8.77 37.72
C LYS A 362 -19.48 -7.99 36.51
N GLN A 363 -20.70 -7.48 36.60
CA GLN A 363 -21.23 -6.47 35.68
C GLN A 363 -20.74 -5.08 36.09
N TYR A 364 -20.29 -4.29 35.11
CA TYR A 364 -19.80 -2.92 35.31
C TYR A 364 -20.74 -1.94 34.59
N PRO A 365 -21.03 -0.75 35.14
CA PRO A 365 -21.89 0.22 34.47
C PRO A 365 -21.30 0.64 33.12
N VAL A 366 -22.17 0.82 32.12
CA VAL A 366 -21.82 1.26 30.77
C VAL A 366 -22.26 2.71 30.57
N VAL A 367 -21.49 3.47 29.79
CA VAL A 367 -21.90 4.79 29.31
C VAL A 367 -21.50 4.98 27.85
N TYR A 368 -22.36 5.66 27.08
CA TYR A 368 -22.06 6.23 25.78
C TYR A 368 -22.32 7.73 25.90
N MET A 369 -21.34 8.56 25.56
CA MET A 369 -21.44 10.02 25.65
C MET A 369 -21.79 10.69 24.30
N GLY A 370 -22.18 9.90 23.30
CA GLY A 370 -22.76 10.42 22.08
C GLY A 370 -24.29 10.48 22.11
N ASN A 371 -24.86 11.09 21.08
CA ASN A 371 -26.28 11.12 20.80
C ASN A 371 -26.63 10.14 19.65
N ASN A 372 -27.88 10.20 19.17
CA ASN A 372 -28.37 9.45 18.00
C ASN A 372 -28.27 10.24 16.67
N SER A 373 -27.43 11.28 16.59
CA SER A 373 -27.19 12.01 15.34
C SER A 373 -26.43 11.15 14.32
N THR A 374 -26.59 11.48 13.04
CA THR A 374 -25.76 10.96 11.95
C THR A 374 -24.36 11.55 11.93
N SER A 375 -24.12 12.67 12.61
CA SER A 375 -22.80 13.26 12.83
C SER A 375 -22.17 12.74 14.14
N PRO A 376 -20.98 12.12 14.12
CA PRO A 376 -20.31 11.70 15.35
C PRO A 376 -19.91 12.92 16.21
N ASP A 377 -20.24 12.85 17.49
CA ASP A 377 -19.92 13.88 18.49
C ASP A 377 -18.45 13.71 18.92
N PRO A 378 -17.65 14.77 19.15
CA PRO A 378 -16.35 14.67 19.80
C PRO A 378 -16.36 13.79 21.07
N SER A 379 -17.45 13.83 21.82
CA SER A 379 -17.74 13.02 23.01
C SER A 379 -18.04 11.56 22.68
N SER A 380 -18.72 11.27 21.57
CA SER A 380 -18.95 9.88 21.10
C SER A 380 -17.66 9.26 20.58
N LEU A 381 -16.81 10.06 19.94
CA LEU A 381 -15.48 9.68 19.47
C LEU A 381 -14.46 9.50 20.61
N CYS A 382 -14.77 9.88 21.86
CA CYS A 382 -13.83 9.90 22.98
C CYS A 382 -12.53 10.65 22.62
N LEU A 383 -12.67 11.88 22.13
CA LEU A 383 -11.53 12.77 21.88
C LEU A 383 -10.98 13.34 23.20
N GLU A 384 -9.75 13.85 23.15
CA GLU A 384 -9.09 14.37 24.34
C GLU A 384 -9.86 15.58 24.91
N GLY A 385 -10.04 15.59 26.24
CA GLY A 385 -10.82 16.62 26.94
C GLY A 385 -12.35 16.49 26.88
N THR A 386 -12.94 15.58 26.07
CA THR A 386 -14.42 15.55 25.86
C THR A 386 -15.19 14.64 26.82
N LEU A 387 -14.51 13.88 27.68
CA LEU A 387 -15.15 12.94 28.61
C LEU A 387 -15.24 13.52 30.03
N ASP A 388 -16.46 13.74 30.54
CA ASP A 388 -16.65 14.15 31.94
C ASP A 388 -16.30 12.99 32.88
N ARG A 389 -15.23 13.18 33.65
CA ARG A 389 -14.76 12.27 34.70
C ARG A 389 -15.84 11.93 35.73
N ARG A 390 -16.78 12.84 36.04
CA ARG A 390 -17.92 12.57 36.95
C ARG A 390 -18.91 11.56 36.36
N VAL A 391 -19.02 11.53 35.03
CA VAL A 391 -19.89 10.62 34.29
C VAL A 391 -19.18 9.31 33.95
N VAL A 392 -17.87 9.33 33.69
CA VAL A 392 -17.09 8.18 33.20
C VAL A 392 -16.41 7.33 34.29
N ALA A 393 -16.04 7.92 35.42
CA ALA A 393 -15.25 7.21 36.43
C ALA A 393 -15.90 5.89 36.90
N GLY A 394 -15.13 4.80 36.87
CA GLY A 394 -15.58 3.47 37.27
C GLY A 394 -16.42 2.69 36.24
N LYS A 395 -16.63 3.24 35.03
CA LYS A 395 -17.53 2.67 33.99
C LYS A 395 -16.77 2.10 32.79
N ILE A 396 -17.47 1.29 31.99
CA ILE A 396 -17.07 0.94 30.62
C ILE A 396 -17.62 2.01 29.68
N VAL A 397 -16.78 2.61 28.84
CA VAL A 397 -17.17 3.67 27.90
C VAL A 397 -17.32 3.10 26.49
N ILE A 398 -18.42 3.38 25.81
CA ILE A 398 -18.57 3.11 24.38
C ILE A 398 -18.00 4.31 23.61
N CYS A 399 -17.02 4.05 22.75
CA CYS A 399 -16.34 5.05 21.92
C CYS A 399 -16.48 4.68 20.44
N ASP A 400 -16.86 5.63 19.60
CA ASP A 400 -16.95 5.46 18.15
C ASP A 400 -15.57 5.47 17.48
N ARG A 401 -15.38 4.54 16.54
CA ARG A 401 -14.25 4.54 15.59
C ARG A 401 -14.43 5.69 14.60
N GLY A 402 -13.35 6.43 14.35
CA GLY A 402 -13.34 7.65 13.55
C GLY A 402 -11.94 8.26 13.54
N ILE A 403 -11.85 9.59 13.42
CA ILE A 403 -10.61 10.34 13.12
C ILE A 403 -9.42 10.08 14.05
N SER A 404 -9.63 9.83 15.34
CA SER A 404 -8.52 9.60 16.30
C SER A 404 -8.10 8.12 16.37
N PRO A 405 -6.79 7.83 16.53
CA PRO A 405 -6.26 6.47 16.68
C PRO A 405 -7.03 5.61 17.69
N ARG A 406 -7.38 4.39 17.26
CA ARG A 406 -8.22 3.44 18.01
C ARG A 406 -7.72 3.16 19.44
N VAL A 407 -6.40 3.20 19.68
CA VAL A 407 -5.83 3.02 21.03
C VAL A 407 -5.77 4.31 21.85
N GLN A 408 -5.64 5.50 21.24
CA GLN A 408 -5.65 6.79 21.96
C GLN A 408 -6.99 7.00 22.68
N LYS A 409 -8.11 6.61 22.05
CA LYS A 409 -9.44 6.59 22.70
C LYS A 409 -9.43 5.84 24.03
N GLY A 410 -8.70 4.72 24.10
CA GLY A 410 -8.52 3.93 25.33
C GLY A 410 -7.61 4.59 26.38
N GLN A 411 -6.72 5.50 25.98
CA GLN A 411 -5.95 6.36 26.89
C GLN A 411 -6.85 7.49 27.44
N VAL A 412 -7.62 8.17 26.60
CA VAL A 412 -8.60 9.19 27.03
C VAL A 412 -9.62 8.62 28.03
N VAL A 413 -10.15 7.41 27.76
CA VAL A 413 -11.05 6.70 28.69
C VAL A 413 -10.37 6.40 30.04
N LYS A 414 -9.09 6.02 30.03
CA LYS A 414 -8.30 5.75 31.24
C LYS A 414 -8.12 7.01 32.10
N ASP A 415 -7.80 8.13 31.48
CA ASP A 415 -7.52 9.39 32.18
C ASP A 415 -8.81 10.04 32.73
N ALA A 416 -9.94 9.84 32.03
CA ALA A 416 -11.28 10.10 32.54
C ALA A 416 -11.74 9.11 33.65
N GLY A 417 -10.89 8.14 34.04
CA GLY A 417 -11.15 7.19 35.13
C GLY A 417 -12.04 5.99 34.76
N GLY A 418 -12.29 5.76 33.48
CA GLY A 418 -13.01 4.59 32.97
C GLY A 418 -12.21 3.30 33.16
N VAL A 419 -12.91 2.20 33.45
CA VAL A 419 -12.31 0.87 33.73
C VAL A 419 -12.27 -0.05 32.50
N GLY A 420 -12.86 0.37 31.39
CA GLY A 420 -12.81 -0.35 30.12
C GLY A 420 -13.48 0.42 28.98
N MET A 421 -13.37 -0.11 27.77
CA MET A 421 -13.88 0.51 26.54
C MET A 421 -14.61 -0.52 25.65
N ILE A 422 -15.63 -0.07 24.93
CA ILE A 422 -16.18 -0.79 23.77
C ILE A 422 -15.94 0.12 22.56
N LEU A 423 -15.11 -0.34 21.62
CA LEU A 423 -14.83 0.41 20.40
C LEU A 423 -15.86 0.04 19.33
N ALA A 424 -16.77 0.95 19.07
CA ALA A 424 -17.88 0.80 18.14
C ALA A 424 -17.44 1.18 16.71
N ASN A 425 -17.52 0.25 15.75
CA ASN A 425 -17.44 0.62 14.34
C ASN A 425 -18.62 1.52 13.93
N THR A 426 -18.38 2.38 12.94
CA THR A 426 -19.38 3.23 12.28
C THR A 426 -19.55 2.78 10.82
N ALA A 427 -20.51 3.35 10.09
CA ALA A 427 -20.77 3.02 8.67
C ALA A 427 -19.52 3.13 7.77
N ALA A 428 -18.58 4.01 8.09
CA ALA A 428 -17.30 4.15 7.38
C ALA A 428 -16.33 2.96 7.59
N ASN A 429 -16.65 2.01 8.46
CA ASN A 429 -15.83 0.84 8.78
C ASN A 429 -16.60 -0.50 8.73
N GLY A 430 -17.93 -0.48 8.71
CA GLY A 430 -18.76 -1.66 8.55
C GLY A 430 -18.51 -2.74 9.61
N GLU A 431 -18.49 -4.00 9.19
CA GLU A 431 -18.27 -5.15 10.06
C GLU A 431 -16.78 -5.52 10.23
N GLU A 432 -15.85 -4.63 9.86
CA GLU A 432 -14.41 -4.89 9.96
C GLU A 432 -13.91 -4.93 11.42
N LEU A 433 -13.59 -6.13 11.89
CA LEU A 433 -12.92 -6.36 13.17
C LEU A 433 -11.40 -6.32 13.01
N VAL A 434 -10.75 -5.33 13.63
CA VAL A 434 -9.28 -5.26 13.77
C VAL A 434 -8.93 -5.22 15.26
N ALA A 435 -7.98 -6.06 15.68
CA ALA A 435 -7.61 -6.20 17.08
C ALA A 435 -6.41 -5.29 17.43
N ASP A 436 -6.58 -4.35 18.35
CA ASP A 436 -5.51 -3.48 18.82
C ASP A 436 -5.05 -3.82 20.25
N CYS A 437 -3.78 -3.52 20.56
CA CYS A 437 -3.20 -3.73 21.89
C CYS A 437 -3.50 -2.56 22.83
N HIS A 438 -4.77 -2.40 23.22
CA HIS A 438 -5.22 -1.29 24.07
C HIS A 438 -4.52 -1.23 25.44
N LEU A 439 -4.58 -0.04 26.07
CA LEU A 439 -4.06 0.23 27.42
C LEU A 439 -5.07 -0.02 28.55
N VAL A 440 -6.36 -0.11 28.23
CA VAL A 440 -7.46 -0.50 29.12
C VAL A 440 -8.19 -1.73 28.55
N PRO A 441 -8.90 -2.52 29.38
CA PRO A 441 -9.79 -3.59 28.92
C PRO A 441 -10.74 -3.08 27.84
N ALA A 442 -10.53 -3.51 26.59
CA ALA A 442 -11.24 -2.94 25.45
C ALA A 442 -11.59 -4.00 24.41
N VAL A 443 -12.80 -3.94 23.85
CA VAL A 443 -13.26 -4.85 22.79
C VAL A 443 -13.78 -4.03 21.62
N ALA A 444 -13.28 -4.31 20.40
CA ALA A 444 -13.79 -3.73 19.18
C ALA A 444 -14.94 -4.58 18.60
N VAL A 445 -16.01 -3.93 18.14
CA VAL A 445 -17.24 -4.57 17.62
C VAL A 445 -17.67 -3.95 16.29
N GLY A 446 -18.23 -4.78 15.40
CA GLY A 446 -18.73 -4.38 14.08
C GLY A 446 -19.98 -3.49 14.15
N GLU A 447 -20.33 -2.81 13.05
CA GLU A 447 -21.32 -1.74 13.04
C GLU A 447 -22.72 -2.17 13.52
N THR A 448 -23.19 -3.35 13.11
CA THR A 448 -24.52 -3.88 13.49
C THR A 448 -24.63 -4.09 15.00
N GLU A 449 -23.59 -4.68 15.61
CA GLU A 449 -23.53 -4.88 17.05
C GLU A 449 -23.24 -3.59 17.81
N ALA A 450 -22.44 -2.68 17.24
CA ALA A 450 -22.22 -1.34 17.78
C ALA A 450 -23.52 -0.54 17.90
N LYS A 451 -24.36 -0.54 16.85
CA LYS A 451 -25.71 0.07 16.87
C LYS A 451 -26.57 -0.51 18.00
N ALA A 452 -26.59 -1.84 18.16
CA ALA A 452 -27.34 -2.51 19.21
C ALA A 452 -26.83 -2.19 20.64
N ILE A 453 -25.51 -2.15 20.83
CA ILE A 453 -24.87 -1.81 22.11
C ILE A 453 -25.14 -0.34 22.48
N LYS A 454 -25.03 0.59 21.52
CA LYS A 454 -25.33 2.01 21.74
C LYS A 454 -26.81 2.23 22.07
N HIS A 455 -27.72 1.58 21.36
CA HIS A 455 -29.14 1.62 21.66
C HIS A 455 -29.45 1.09 23.08
N TYR A 456 -28.85 -0.03 23.49
CA TYR A 456 -28.98 -0.55 24.86
C TYR A 456 -28.46 0.43 25.93
N ALA A 457 -27.31 1.07 25.68
CA ALA A 457 -26.73 2.03 26.61
C ALA A 457 -27.56 3.31 26.77
N LEU A 458 -28.24 3.76 25.70
CA LEU A 458 -29.11 4.94 25.72
C LEU A 458 -30.52 4.66 26.27
N THR A 459 -31.01 3.41 26.20
CA THR A 459 -32.37 3.05 26.62
C THR A 459 -32.47 2.38 27.99
N SER A 460 -31.38 1.84 28.53
CA SER A 460 -31.38 1.13 29.82
C SER A 460 -30.86 2.01 30.96
N PRO A 461 -31.69 2.42 31.95
CA PRO A 461 -31.25 3.28 33.07
C PRO A 461 -30.18 2.66 33.99
N ARG A 462 -29.90 1.36 33.83
CA ARG A 462 -28.81 0.62 34.51
C ARG A 462 -28.03 -0.23 33.51
N ALA A 463 -27.72 0.34 32.34
CA ALA A 463 -26.87 -0.27 31.33
C ALA A 463 -25.57 -0.80 31.94
N THR A 464 -25.27 -2.07 31.71
CA THR A 464 -24.09 -2.76 32.26
C THR A 464 -23.49 -3.70 31.23
N ALA A 465 -22.17 -3.94 31.33
CA ALA A 465 -21.47 -4.95 30.56
C ALA A 465 -20.31 -5.58 31.35
N THR A 466 -19.88 -6.75 30.88
CA THR A 466 -18.63 -7.41 31.26
C THR A 466 -17.84 -7.71 29.99
N LEU A 467 -16.52 -7.49 30.01
CA LEU A 467 -15.61 -7.80 28.90
C LEU A 467 -14.82 -9.08 29.21
N ALA A 468 -14.63 -9.95 28.21
CA ALA A 468 -13.79 -11.14 28.32
C ALA A 468 -12.90 -11.34 27.08
N PHE A 469 -11.69 -11.87 27.29
CA PHE A 469 -10.65 -11.98 26.26
C PHE A 469 -10.31 -13.46 26.02
N LEU A 470 -10.62 -14.00 24.82
CA LEU A 470 -10.62 -15.46 24.58
C LEU A 470 -9.31 -16.02 24.02
N GLY A 471 -8.24 -15.21 24.03
CA GLY A 471 -6.90 -15.56 23.58
C GLY A 471 -6.74 -15.52 22.06
N THR A 472 -5.91 -16.41 21.53
CA THR A 472 -5.76 -16.62 20.07
C THR A 472 -6.61 -17.80 19.63
N ARG A 473 -7.31 -17.68 18.50
CA ARG A 473 -8.05 -18.79 17.87
C ARG A 473 -7.62 -18.95 16.40
N THR A 474 -7.72 -20.17 15.89
CA THR A 474 -7.33 -20.60 14.54
C THR A 474 -8.44 -21.43 13.90
N GLY A 475 -8.44 -21.61 12.58
CA GLY A 475 -9.56 -22.24 11.86
C GLY A 475 -10.79 -21.35 11.75
N VAL A 476 -10.64 -20.02 11.84
CA VAL A 476 -11.71 -19.02 11.70
C VAL A 476 -12.35 -19.11 10.30
N ARG A 477 -13.67 -18.99 10.26
CA ARG A 477 -14.52 -19.12 9.06
C ARG A 477 -15.55 -17.98 9.04
N PRO A 478 -15.78 -17.31 7.91
CA PRO A 478 -15.07 -17.44 6.64
C PRO A 478 -13.65 -16.86 6.70
N SER A 479 -12.74 -17.39 5.87
CA SER A 479 -11.40 -16.85 5.70
C SER A 479 -10.77 -17.32 4.37
N PRO A 480 -10.04 -16.47 3.63
CA PRO A 480 -9.79 -15.05 3.92
C PRO A 480 -11.00 -14.17 3.53
N VAL A 481 -11.04 -12.97 4.11
CA VAL A 481 -12.00 -11.89 3.83
C VAL A 481 -11.20 -10.64 3.47
N VAL A 482 -11.62 -9.85 2.49
CA VAL A 482 -10.96 -8.58 2.12
C VAL A 482 -11.19 -7.56 3.23
N ALA A 483 -10.14 -6.84 3.64
CA ALA A 483 -10.25 -5.82 4.70
C ALA A 483 -11.05 -4.60 4.19
N ALA A 484 -11.88 -3.99 5.06
CA ALA A 484 -12.61 -2.79 4.70
C ALA A 484 -11.63 -1.64 4.40
N PHE A 485 -10.60 -1.46 5.24
CA PHE A 485 -9.55 -0.46 5.01
C PHE A 485 -8.76 -0.69 3.71
N SER A 486 -8.71 -1.90 3.16
CA SER A 486 -7.91 -2.16 1.95
C SER A 486 -8.42 -1.29 0.81
N SER A 487 -7.59 -0.40 0.28
CA SER A 487 -8.00 0.49 -0.80
C SER A 487 -8.50 -0.26 -2.05
N ARG A 488 -9.49 0.31 -2.74
CA ARG A 488 -10.24 -0.30 -3.84
C ARG A 488 -9.99 0.37 -5.18
N GLY A 489 -10.12 -0.42 -6.25
CA GLY A 489 -10.11 0.06 -7.63
C GLY A 489 -11.38 0.81 -8.03
N PRO A 490 -11.56 1.13 -9.33
CA PRO A 490 -10.63 0.89 -10.44
C PRO A 490 -9.35 1.76 -10.37
N ASN A 491 -8.37 1.45 -11.22
CA ASN A 491 -7.31 2.39 -11.58
C ASN A 491 -7.92 3.53 -12.41
N PHE A 492 -8.02 4.75 -11.85
CA PHE A 492 -8.59 5.89 -12.57
C PHE A 492 -7.66 6.50 -13.62
N VAL A 493 -6.36 6.19 -13.60
CA VAL A 493 -5.40 6.67 -14.61
C VAL A 493 -5.52 5.87 -15.90
N SER A 494 -5.80 4.56 -15.80
CA SER A 494 -6.13 3.70 -16.95
C SER A 494 -7.11 2.59 -16.53
N LEU A 495 -8.39 2.79 -16.82
CA LEU A 495 -9.49 1.89 -16.42
C LEU A 495 -9.37 0.48 -17.03
N GLU A 496 -8.62 0.35 -18.14
CA GLU A 496 -8.29 -0.90 -18.83
C GLU A 496 -7.27 -1.78 -18.07
N ILE A 497 -6.62 -1.24 -17.04
CA ILE A 497 -5.67 -1.96 -16.18
C ILE A 497 -6.30 -2.22 -14.83
N LEU A 498 -6.62 -3.49 -14.54
CA LEU A 498 -7.20 -3.87 -13.25
C LEU A 498 -6.22 -3.63 -12.10
N LYS A 499 -6.71 -2.99 -11.03
CA LYS A 499 -6.05 -2.86 -9.73
C LYS A 499 -7.08 -3.07 -8.59
N PRO A 500 -6.67 -3.62 -7.43
CA PRO A 500 -5.34 -4.15 -7.12
C PRO A 500 -5.03 -5.40 -7.96
N ASP A 501 -3.78 -5.88 -7.95
CA ASP A 501 -3.39 -7.05 -8.75
C ASP A 501 -3.80 -8.36 -8.05
N VAL A 502 -3.60 -8.41 -6.73
CA VAL A 502 -3.91 -9.53 -5.82
C VAL A 502 -4.17 -9.01 -4.40
N VAL A 503 -4.77 -9.83 -3.54
CA VAL A 503 -4.75 -9.66 -2.07
C VAL A 503 -3.85 -10.71 -1.41
N ALA A 504 -3.26 -10.34 -0.27
CA ALA A 504 -2.58 -11.26 0.62
C ALA A 504 -2.92 -10.92 2.09
N PRO A 505 -2.53 -11.74 3.09
CA PRO A 505 -2.95 -11.53 4.47
C PRO A 505 -2.37 -10.23 5.05
N GLY A 506 -3.25 -9.32 5.44
CA GLY A 506 -2.93 -7.99 5.97
C GLY A 506 -3.66 -7.57 7.24
N VAL A 507 -4.53 -8.41 7.80
CA VAL A 507 -5.24 -8.13 9.07
C VAL A 507 -4.73 -9.02 10.21
N ASN A 508 -4.50 -8.43 11.39
CA ASN A 508 -4.12 -9.09 12.64
C ASN A 508 -2.77 -9.85 12.53
N ILE A 509 -1.71 -9.13 12.17
CA ILE A 509 -0.42 -9.65 11.65
C ILE A 509 0.76 -9.44 12.64
N LEU A 510 1.33 -10.54 13.19
CA LEU A 510 2.45 -10.55 14.18
C LEU A 510 3.86 -10.39 13.53
N ALA A 511 4.43 -9.19 13.55
CA ALA A 511 5.80 -8.89 13.12
C ALA A 511 6.80 -8.78 14.28
N ALA A 512 8.10 -8.88 13.98
CA ALA A 512 9.15 -8.46 14.91
C ALA A 512 9.04 -6.95 15.21
N TRP A 513 9.46 -6.54 16.40
CA TRP A 513 9.33 -5.16 16.88
C TRP A 513 10.64 -4.69 17.53
N THR A 514 10.98 -3.41 17.38
CA THR A 514 12.23 -2.83 17.93
C THR A 514 12.30 -2.93 19.44
N GLY A 515 11.14 -2.97 20.11
CA GLY A 515 11.03 -2.90 21.55
C GLY A 515 11.31 -1.52 22.14
N ALA A 516 11.65 -0.50 21.33
CA ALA A 516 11.85 0.87 21.82
C ALA A 516 10.51 1.55 22.14
N LEU A 517 9.51 1.37 21.27
CA LEU A 517 8.13 1.84 21.46
C LEU A 517 7.24 0.75 22.04
N GLY A 518 6.18 1.14 22.74
CA GLY A 518 5.13 0.22 23.18
C GLY A 518 4.31 -0.36 22.02
N PRO A 519 3.62 -1.50 22.21
CA PRO A 519 2.84 -2.16 21.16
C PRO A 519 1.68 -1.31 20.62
N SER A 520 1.20 -0.30 21.36
CA SER A 520 0.22 0.67 20.85
C SER A 520 0.82 1.89 20.14
N SER A 521 2.16 2.00 20.09
CA SER A 521 2.93 3.17 19.64
C SER A 521 2.71 4.49 20.42
N LEU A 522 1.83 4.51 21.44
CA LEU A 522 1.63 5.70 22.27
C LEU A 522 2.83 5.96 23.21
N PRO A 523 3.23 7.23 23.46
CA PRO A 523 4.29 7.56 24.42
C PRO A 523 4.01 7.07 25.85
N THR A 524 2.74 6.99 26.24
CA THR A 524 2.26 6.47 27.54
C THR A 524 2.32 4.94 27.66
N ASP A 525 2.63 4.21 26.58
CA ASP A 525 2.72 2.76 26.60
C ASP A 525 4.13 2.31 26.97
N HIS A 526 4.33 2.12 28.28
CA HIS A 526 5.59 1.63 28.84
C HIS A 526 5.80 0.10 28.69
N ARG A 527 4.87 -0.65 28.07
CA ARG A 527 5.09 -2.08 27.78
C ARG A 527 6.18 -2.23 26.72
N ARG A 528 7.04 -3.25 26.82
CA ARG A 528 8.18 -3.46 25.91
C ARG A 528 8.15 -4.89 25.38
N VAL A 529 8.13 -5.05 24.05
CA VAL A 529 7.84 -6.33 23.38
C VAL A 529 8.76 -6.56 22.18
N LYS A 530 9.13 -7.83 21.94
CA LYS A 530 9.98 -8.24 20.79
C LYS A 530 9.19 -8.50 19.49
N PHE A 531 7.87 -8.61 19.60
CA PHE A 531 6.93 -8.72 18.50
C PHE A 531 5.70 -7.86 18.77
N ASN A 532 5.12 -7.31 17.71
CA ASN A 532 3.86 -6.57 17.77
C ASN A 532 2.87 -7.11 16.71
N ILE A 533 1.58 -6.81 16.86
CA ILE A 533 0.53 -7.25 15.94
C ILE A 533 -0.20 -6.02 15.42
N LEU A 534 -0.22 -5.86 14.10
CA LEU A 534 -0.76 -4.69 13.40
C LEU A 534 -1.61 -5.11 12.19
N SER A 535 -2.26 -4.16 11.50
CA SER A 535 -3.01 -4.40 10.24
C SER A 535 -2.81 -3.28 9.22
N GLY A 536 -2.91 -3.60 7.91
CA GLY A 536 -2.63 -2.68 6.80
C GLY A 536 -2.20 -3.38 5.50
N THR A 537 -2.15 -2.66 4.38
CA THR A 537 -1.74 -3.21 3.06
C THR A 537 -0.23 -3.41 2.89
N SER A 538 0.60 -2.85 3.78
CA SER A 538 2.02 -3.19 3.83
C SER A 538 2.34 -4.38 4.74
N MET A 539 1.35 -5.01 5.36
CA MET A 539 1.50 -6.38 5.84
C MET A 539 1.55 -7.34 4.65
N SER A 540 0.69 -7.11 3.66
CA SER A 540 0.44 -8.00 2.53
C SER A 540 1.45 -7.80 1.40
N CYS A 541 1.89 -6.55 1.12
CA CYS A 541 3.00 -6.25 0.20
C CYS A 541 4.24 -7.16 0.41
N PRO A 542 4.92 -7.17 1.57
CA PRO A 542 6.10 -8.01 1.83
C PRO A 542 5.79 -9.52 1.91
N HIS A 543 4.53 -9.94 1.99
CA HIS A 543 4.20 -11.35 1.72
C HIS A 543 4.34 -11.65 0.24
N VAL A 544 3.77 -10.80 -0.63
CA VAL A 544 3.95 -10.90 -2.09
C VAL A 544 5.42 -10.76 -2.47
N SER A 545 6.15 -9.76 -1.97
CA SER A 545 7.61 -9.60 -2.20
C SER A 545 8.39 -10.83 -1.77
N GLY A 546 8.12 -11.36 -0.58
CA GLY A 546 8.79 -12.55 -0.06
C GLY A 546 8.45 -13.83 -0.83
N ILE A 547 7.31 -13.90 -1.51
CA ILE A 547 6.95 -15.04 -2.38
C ILE A 547 7.50 -14.84 -3.79
N ALA A 548 7.51 -13.62 -4.32
CA ALA A 548 8.21 -13.29 -5.55
C ALA A 548 9.71 -13.64 -5.47
N ALA A 549 10.33 -13.43 -4.30
CA ALA A 549 11.70 -13.88 -4.04
C ALA A 549 11.86 -15.41 -4.10
N LEU A 550 10.88 -16.18 -3.59
CA LEU A 550 10.88 -17.64 -3.74
C LEU A 550 10.68 -18.08 -5.19
N LEU A 551 9.86 -17.37 -5.97
CA LEU A 551 9.62 -17.66 -7.39
C LEU A 551 10.85 -17.33 -8.24
N LYS A 552 11.51 -16.19 -8.02
CA LYS A 552 12.80 -15.84 -8.64
C LYS A 552 13.92 -16.80 -8.21
N ALA A 553 13.87 -17.33 -6.99
CA ALA A 553 14.78 -18.39 -6.54
C ALA A 553 14.48 -19.74 -7.19
N ARG A 554 13.24 -20.03 -7.60
CA ARG A 554 12.91 -21.28 -8.29
C ARG A 554 13.15 -21.21 -9.80
N HIS A 555 12.95 -20.04 -10.39
CA HIS A 555 13.01 -19.75 -11.82
C HIS A 555 13.81 -18.45 -12.05
N PRO A 556 15.16 -18.51 -11.99
CA PRO A 556 16.02 -17.32 -12.09
C PRO A 556 15.86 -16.53 -13.39
N GLU A 557 15.43 -17.18 -14.46
CA GLU A 557 15.20 -16.62 -15.79
C GLU A 557 13.89 -15.84 -15.91
N TRP A 558 12.94 -15.98 -14.99
CA TRP A 558 11.64 -15.28 -15.08
C TRP A 558 11.79 -13.76 -14.93
N SER A 559 11.09 -13.03 -15.79
CA SER A 559 10.92 -11.57 -15.72
C SER A 559 10.07 -11.16 -14.51
N PRO A 560 10.09 -9.87 -14.12
CA PRO A 560 9.11 -9.31 -13.19
C PRO A 560 7.66 -9.59 -13.60
N ALA A 561 7.36 -9.51 -14.90
CA ALA A 561 6.04 -9.75 -15.46
C ALA A 561 5.62 -11.22 -15.37
N ALA A 562 6.51 -12.17 -15.63
CA ALA A 562 6.25 -13.60 -15.49
C ALA A 562 5.97 -13.99 -14.03
N ILE A 563 6.73 -13.45 -13.07
CA ILE A 563 6.47 -13.64 -11.62
C ILE A 563 5.13 -13.04 -11.23
N LYS A 564 4.84 -11.80 -11.65
CA LYS A 564 3.54 -11.14 -11.44
C LYS A 564 2.40 -11.96 -12.02
N SER A 565 2.56 -12.48 -13.23
CA SER A 565 1.59 -13.35 -13.87
C SER A 565 1.37 -14.64 -13.06
N ALA A 566 2.42 -15.33 -12.63
CA ALA A 566 2.28 -16.57 -11.87
C ALA A 566 1.54 -16.36 -10.53
N LEU A 567 1.77 -15.22 -9.87
CA LEU A 567 1.04 -14.81 -8.66
C LEU A 567 -0.44 -14.50 -8.95
N MET A 568 -0.74 -13.78 -10.04
CA MET A 568 -2.10 -13.41 -10.44
C MET A 568 -2.92 -14.60 -10.95
N THR A 569 -2.37 -15.39 -11.89
CA THR A 569 -3.14 -16.42 -12.61
C THR A 569 -3.47 -17.65 -11.77
N THR A 570 -2.77 -17.85 -10.66
CA THR A 570 -2.96 -18.97 -9.73
C THR A 570 -3.68 -18.57 -8.43
N ALA A 571 -3.99 -17.29 -8.26
CA ALA A 571 -4.76 -16.76 -7.14
C ALA A 571 -6.18 -17.36 -7.07
N TYR A 572 -6.72 -17.43 -5.86
CA TYR A 572 -8.04 -18.02 -5.58
C TYR A 572 -9.05 -16.98 -5.11
N VAL A 573 -10.31 -17.16 -5.50
CA VAL A 573 -11.43 -16.25 -5.21
C VAL A 573 -12.51 -16.89 -4.35
N HIS A 574 -12.11 -17.85 -3.51
CA HIS A 574 -12.99 -18.57 -2.58
C HIS A 574 -12.43 -18.61 -1.17
N ASP A 575 -13.31 -18.60 -0.17
CA ASP A 575 -12.95 -18.77 1.23
C ASP A 575 -12.78 -20.27 1.60
N ASN A 576 -12.42 -20.53 2.86
CA ASN A 576 -12.34 -21.85 3.45
C ASN A 576 -13.70 -22.53 3.70
N THR A 577 -14.82 -21.87 3.35
CA THR A 577 -16.17 -22.45 3.26
C THR A 577 -16.61 -22.75 1.82
N HIS A 578 -15.70 -22.54 0.85
CA HIS A 578 -15.88 -22.66 -0.60
C HIS A 578 -16.88 -21.66 -1.22
N LYS A 579 -17.23 -20.61 -0.50
CA LYS A 579 -18.01 -19.46 -1.00
C LYS A 579 -17.07 -18.43 -1.65
N PRO A 580 -17.55 -17.47 -2.46
CA PRO A 580 -16.74 -16.34 -2.92
C PRO A 580 -16.09 -15.59 -1.74
N LEU A 581 -14.89 -15.03 -1.93
CA LEU A 581 -14.26 -14.16 -0.93
C LEU A 581 -15.21 -13.01 -0.56
N GLN A 582 -15.37 -12.75 0.73
CA GLN A 582 -16.21 -11.64 1.21
C GLN A 582 -15.44 -10.33 1.34
N ASP A 583 -16.17 -9.21 1.37
CA ASP A 583 -15.67 -7.90 1.81
C ASP A 583 -16.16 -7.59 3.24
N ALA A 584 -15.26 -7.25 4.14
CA ALA A 584 -15.58 -6.86 5.52
C ALA A 584 -16.35 -5.53 5.63
N SER A 585 -16.41 -4.71 4.58
CA SER A 585 -17.15 -3.43 4.60
C SER A 585 -18.66 -3.63 4.65
N ALA A 586 -19.19 -4.58 3.86
CA ALA A 586 -20.62 -4.83 3.68
C ALA A 586 -21.07 -6.27 4.02
N ALA A 587 -20.12 -7.16 4.34
CA ALA A 587 -20.32 -8.61 4.48
C ALA A 587 -20.82 -9.33 3.21
N GLU A 588 -20.79 -8.65 2.05
CA GLU A 588 -21.15 -9.20 0.75
C GLU A 588 -19.97 -9.86 0.03
N ALA A 589 -20.20 -10.40 -1.17
CA ALA A 589 -19.15 -11.01 -2.00
C ALA A 589 -18.26 -9.94 -2.64
N SER A 590 -16.96 -10.01 -2.38
CA SER A 590 -15.95 -9.09 -2.94
C SER A 590 -15.76 -9.27 -4.45
N THR A 591 -15.37 -8.18 -5.11
CA THR A 591 -15.17 -8.05 -6.55
C THR A 591 -13.67 -8.01 -6.92
N PRO A 592 -13.33 -8.16 -8.21
CA PRO A 592 -11.99 -7.86 -8.73
C PRO A 592 -11.44 -6.45 -8.43
N TYR A 593 -12.26 -5.43 -8.10
CA TYR A 593 -11.74 -4.13 -7.63
C TYR A 593 -11.32 -4.13 -6.15
N ASP A 594 -11.69 -5.19 -5.41
CA ASP A 594 -11.34 -5.38 -4.00
C ASP A 594 -10.21 -6.41 -3.83
N HIS A 595 -10.28 -7.52 -4.59
CA HIS A 595 -9.33 -8.63 -4.51
C HIS A 595 -8.41 -8.81 -5.74
N GLY A 596 -8.59 -8.05 -6.81
CA GLY A 596 -7.81 -8.18 -8.05
C GLY A 596 -8.03 -9.54 -8.74
N SER A 597 -6.96 -10.31 -8.88
CA SER A 597 -7.02 -11.70 -9.36
C SER A 597 -7.45 -12.68 -8.26
N GLY A 598 -7.49 -12.26 -7.00
CA GLY A 598 -7.85 -13.06 -5.84
C GLY A 598 -6.74 -13.08 -4.78
N HIS A 599 -6.88 -13.99 -3.82
CA HIS A 599 -5.89 -14.23 -2.79
C HIS A 599 -4.75 -15.12 -3.32
N ILE A 600 -3.51 -14.74 -3.05
CA ILE A 600 -2.32 -15.43 -3.59
C ILE A 600 -2.23 -16.91 -3.16
N ASN A 601 -1.71 -17.75 -4.06
CA ASN A 601 -1.46 -19.18 -3.82
C ASN A 601 0.00 -19.56 -4.16
N PRO A 602 0.93 -19.53 -3.20
CA PRO A 602 2.35 -19.75 -3.50
C PRO A 602 2.66 -21.15 -4.04
N ARG A 603 1.95 -22.18 -3.57
CA ARG A 603 2.14 -23.56 -4.04
C ARG A 603 1.78 -23.73 -5.52
N LYS A 604 0.79 -22.98 -6.01
CA LYS A 604 0.42 -23.00 -7.43
C LYS A 604 1.25 -22.02 -8.27
N ALA A 605 1.64 -20.87 -7.71
CA ALA A 605 2.50 -19.92 -8.42
C ALA A 605 3.89 -20.50 -8.78
N LEU A 606 4.33 -21.57 -8.10
CA LEU A 606 5.51 -22.35 -8.47
C LEU A 606 5.43 -23.00 -9.85
N ASP A 607 4.25 -23.48 -10.24
CA ASP A 607 3.99 -24.10 -11.54
C ASP A 607 2.63 -23.60 -12.07
N PRO A 608 2.61 -22.39 -12.68
CA PRO A 608 1.39 -21.79 -13.17
C PRO A 608 0.93 -22.41 -14.50
N GLY A 609 1.73 -23.27 -15.13
CA GLY A 609 1.54 -23.77 -16.49
C GLY A 609 1.81 -22.72 -17.56
N LEU A 610 1.07 -21.60 -17.55
CA LEU A 610 1.23 -20.47 -18.47
C LEU A 610 1.46 -19.15 -17.73
N VAL A 611 2.28 -18.27 -18.33
CA VAL A 611 2.45 -16.88 -17.90
C VAL A 611 2.18 -15.89 -19.04
N TYR A 612 1.60 -14.75 -18.69
CA TYR A 612 1.53 -13.56 -19.55
C TYR A 612 2.77 -12.72 -19.27
N ASP A 613 3.77 -12.87 -20.13
CA ASP A 613 5.03 -12.13 -20.04
C ASP A 613 4.90 -10.75 -20.71
N ILE A 614 5.62 -9.75 -20.19
CA ILE A 614 5.55 -8.35 -20.64
C ILE A 614 6.96 -7.78 -20.62
N GLU A 615 7.43 -7.31 -21.78
CA GLU A 615 8.77 -6.76 -21.94
C GLU A 615 8.74 -5.22 -21.74
N ALA A 616 9.89 -4.60 -21.42
CA ALA A 616 9.94 -3.15 -21.19
C ALA A 616 9.47 -2.31 -22.39
N GLN A 617 9.58 -2.84 -23.61
CA GLN A 617 8.97 -2.22 -24.79
C GLN A 617 7.44 -2.22 -24.70
N ASP A 618 6.79 -3.31 -24.28
CA ASP A 618 5.32 -3.40 -24.22
C ASP A 618 4.73 -2.39 -23.21
N TYR A 619 5.43 -2.16 -22.09
CA TYR A 619 5.07 -1.11 -21.14
C TYR A 619 5.26 0.31 -21.71
N LEU A 620 6.26 0.52 -22.59
CA LEU A 620 6.40 1.78 -23.33
C LEU A 620 5.29 1.94 -24.38
N GLU A 621 4.95 0.90 -25.13
CA GLU A 621 3.83 0.92 -26.09
C GLU A 621 2.51 1.24 -25.37
N PHE A 622 2.30 0.69 -24.17
CA PHE A 622 1.19 1.08 -23.31
C PHE A 622 1.22 2.58 -23.00
N LEU A 623 2.37 3.14 -22.61
CA LEU A 623 2.51 4.59 -22.38
C LEU A 623 2.25 5.42 -23.66
N CYS A 624 2.62 4.92 -24.83
CA CYS A 624 2.30 5.54 -26.12
C CYS A 624 0.78 5.62 -26.40
N THR A 625 -0.04 4.72 -25.82
CA THR A 625 -1.51 4.85 -25.89
C THR A 625 -2.08 5.95 -24.98
N GLN A 626 -1.34 6.41 -23.97
CA GLN A 626 -1.82 7.35 -22.95
C GLN A 626 -1.79 8.83 -23.38
N ARG A 627 -1.54 9.12 -24.68
CA ARG A 627 -1.47 10.47 -25.27
C ARG A 627 -0.43 11.40 -24.62
N LEU A 628 0.65 10.82 -24.09
CA LEU A 628 1.78 11.57 -23.52
C LEU A 628 2.55 12.30 -24.63
N THR A 629 3.12 13.47 -24.30
CA THR A 629 4.02 14.19 -25.23
C THR A 629 5.37 13.45 -25.38
N PRO A 630 6.15 13.70 -26.45
CA PRO A 630 7.47 13.10 -26.59
C PRO A 630 8.40 13.33 -25.39
N MET A 631 8.33 14.50 -24.74
CA MET A 631 9.10 14.79 -23.52
C MET A 631 8.62 13.95 -22.32
N GLN A 632 7.30 13.82 -22.15
CA GLN A 632 6.69 12.98 -21.10
C GLN A 632 6.95 11.48 -21.31
N LEU A 633 7.20 11.04 -22.55
CA LEU A 633 7.65 9.68 -22.86
C LEU A 633 9.15 9.51 -22.60
N LYS A 634 9.98 10.52 -22.92
CA LYS A 634 11.45 10.49 -22.67
C LYS A 634 11.81 10.29 -21.20
N VAL A 635 10.90 10.65 -20.28
CA VAL A 635 10.97 10.34 -18.84
C VAL A 635 11.22 8.86 -18.54
N PHE A 636 10.70 7.95 -19.38
CA PHE A 636 10.78 6.49 -19.21
C PHE A 636 11.88 5.82 -20.06
N THR A 637 12.35 6.44 -21.14
CA THR A 637 13.29 5.82 -22.09
C THR A 637 14.77 6.05 -21.73
N LYS A 638 15.09 6.12 -20.43
CA LYS A 638 16.43 6.50 -19.91
C LYS A 638 17.57 5.60 -20.38
N TYR A 639 17.31 4.30 -20.52
CA TYR A 639 18.32 3.28 -20.79
C TYR A 639 18.45 2.86 -22.25
N SER A 640 17.66 3.46 -23.14
CA SER A 640 17.47 2.91 -24.47
C SER A 640 16.87 3.90 -25.45
N ASN A 641 17.31 3.83 -26.69
CA ASN A 641 16.65 4.49 -27.82
C ASN A 641 15.36 3.73 -28.25
N ARG A 642 14.53 3.32 -27.27
CA ARG A 642 13.20 2.77 -27.51
C ARG A 642 12.25 3.91 -27.91
N SER A 643 11.39 3.64 -28.88
CA SER A 643 10.39 4.57 -29.40
C SER A 643 9.03 3.87 -29.51
N CYS A 644 7.97 4.64 -29.68
CA CYS A 644 6.63 4.11 -29.96
C CYS A 644 6.62 3.43 -31.35
N LYS A 645 6.32 2.13 -31.39
CA LYS A 645 6.06 1.37 -32.62
C LYS A 645 4.57 1.27 -32.92
N HIS A 646 3.73 1.68 -31.96
CA HIS A 646 2.27 1.63 -31.98
C HIS A 646 1.73 0.21 -32.19
N SER A 647 2.33 -0.77 -31.50
CA SER A 647 1.92 -2.18 -31.59
C SER A 647 0.64 -2.51 -30.80
N LEU A 648 0.28 -1.69 -29.82
CA LEU A 648 -0.94 -1.83 -29.03
C LEU A 648 -2.04 -0.91 -29.56
N ALA A 649 -3.19 -1.49 -29.93
CA ALA A 649 -4.35 -0.73 -30.42
C ALA A 649 -5.09 0.02 -29.31
N SER A 650 -4.95 -0.41 -28.05
CA SER A 650 -5.59 0.20 -26.88
C SER A 650 -4.75 -0.03 -25.62
N PRO A 651 -4.99 0.73 -24.53
CA PRO A 651 -4.33 0.46 -23.24
C PRO A 651 -4.61 -0.95 -22.71
N GLY A 652 -5.77 -1.52 -23.06
CA GLY A 652 -6.19 -2.86 -22.67
C GLY A 652 -5.54 -4.00 -23.47
N ASP A 653 -4.88 -3.70 -24.60
CA ASP A 653 -4.11 -4.69 -25.38
C ASP A 653 -2.73 -5.00 -24.78
N LEU A 654 -2.27 -4.23 -23.79
CA LEU A 654 -1.11 -4.61 -22.97
C LEU A 654 -1.31 -6.05 -22.48
N ASN A 655 -0.27 -6.88 -22.52
CA ASN A 655 -0.34 -8.32 -22.29
C ASN A 655 -0.52 -8.70 -20.80
N TYR A 656 -1.52 -8.10 -20.15
CA TYR A 656 -1.74 -8.11 -18.72
C TYR A 656 -2.44 -9.41 -18.27
N PRO A 657 -2.10 -9.99 -17.11
CA PRO A 657 -2.76 -11.20 -16.59
C PRO A 657 -4.24 -11.03 -16.23
N ALA A 658 -4.76 -9.79 -16.26
CA ALA A 658 -6.16 -9.43 -16.10
C ALA A 658 -6.70 -8.68 -17.34
N ILE A 659 -8.02 -8.66 -17.49
CA ILE A 659 -8.70 -8.11 -18.67
C ILE A 659 -9.80 -7.14 -18.20
N SER A 660 -9.56 -5.83 -18.27
CA SER A 660 -10.60 -4.81 -18.04
C SER A 660 -11.01 -4.19 -19.38
N VAL A 661 -12.31 -4.17 -19.65
CA VAL A 661 -12.89 -3.77 -20.94
C VAL A 661 -13.78 -2.57 -20.72
N VAL A 662 -13.39 -1.43 -21.29
CA VAL A 662 -14.09 -0.15 -21.11
C VAL A 662 -14.83 0.22 -22.38
N PHE A 663 -16.14 -0.06 -22.42
CA PHE A 663 -16.99 0.43 -23.50
C PHE A 663 -17.22 1.94 -23.33
N PRO A 664 -16.77 2.77 -24.29
CA PRO A 664 -16.86 4.22 -24.17
C PRO A 664 -18.32 4.68 -24.20
N GLU A 665 -18.56 5.94 -23.83
CA GLU A 665 -19.89 6.57 -23.83
C GLU A 665 -20.62 6.45 -25.17
N ARG A 666 -19.85 6.47 -26.27
CA ARG A 666 -20.35 6.38 -27.64
C ARG A 666 -21.02 5.01 -27.86
N THR A 667 -22.34 5.01 -27.87
CA THR A 667 -23.18 3.79 -27.93
C THR A 667 -23.04 2.98 -29.22
N ASN A 668 -22.49 3.57 -30.29
CA ASN A 668 -22.16 2.86 -31.52
C ASN A 668 -20.93 1.94 -31.39
N VAL A 669 -20.08 2.11 -30.35
CA VAL A 669 -19.00 1.17 -30.04
C VAL A 669 -19.59 -0.01 -29.27
N SER A 670 -20.16 -0.96 -30.01
CA SER A 670 -20.77 -2.18 -29.47
C SER A 670 -19.80 -3.36 -29.37
N LEU A 671 -18.65 -3.30 -30.06
CA LEU A 671 -17.65 -4.37 -30.12
C LEU A 671 -16.26 -3.86 -29.76
N LEU A 672 -15.55 -4.61 -28.91
CA LEU A 672 -14.13 -4.43 -28.59
C LEU A 672 -13.41 -5.78 -28.71
N THR A 673 -12.15 -5.79 -29.12
CA THR A 673 -11.31 -7.00 -29.17
C THR A 673 -9.95 -6.69 -28.58
N LEU A 674 -9.50 -7.52 -27.64
CA LEU A 674 -8.20 -7.41 -27.00
C LEU A 674 -7.34 -8.64 -27.32
N HIS A 675 -6.03 -8.44 -27.39
CA HIS A 675 -5.05 -9.49 -27.71
C HIS A 675 -4.24 -9.89 -26.47
N ARG A 676 -3.85 -11.16 -26.40
CA ARG A 676 -2.98 -11.69 -25.34
C ARG A 676 -2.05 -12.77 -25.89
N THR A 677 -0.88 -12.88 -25.29
CA THR A 677 0.15 -13.88 -25.60
C THR A 677 0.57 -14.57 -24.31
N VAL A 678 0.58 -15.90 -24.32
CA VAL A 678 0.95 -16.74 -23.18
C VAL A 678 2.18 -17.57 -23.52
N THR A 679 3.14 -17.59 -22.60
CA THR A 679 4.33 -18.46 -22.64
C THR A 679 4.04 -19.72 -21.85
N ASN A 680 4.25 -20.90 -22.46
CA ASN A 680 4.19 -22.17 -21.72
C ASN A 680 5.47 -22.40 -20.91
N VAL A 681 5.35 -22.37 -19.58
CA VAL A 681 6.42 -22.63 -18.61
C VAL A 681 6.25 -23.96 -17.86
N GLY A 682 5.11 -24.64 -18.07
CA GLY A 682 4.85 -25.98 -17.60
C GLY A 682 5.32 -27.07 -18.59
N PRO A 683 4.63 -28.23 -18.67
CA PRO A 683 5.01 -29.33 -19.55
C PRO A 683 5.19 -28.92 -21.03
N PRO A 684 6.30 -29.30 -21.69
CA PRO A 684 6.63 -28.83 -23.05
C PRO A 684 5.55 -29.08 -24.10
N VAL A 685 4.89 -30.23 -24.02
CA VAL A 685 3.73 -30.59 -24.86
C VAL A 685 2.49 -30.54 -23.99
N SER A 686 1.58 -29.61 -24.28
CA SER A 686 0.39 -29.35 -23.46
C SER A 686 -0.74 -28.73 -24.29
N ASN A 687 -1.98 -29.04 -23.95
CA ASN A 687 -3.18 -28.58 -24.66
C ASN A 687 -4.11 -27.86 -23.68
N TYR A 688 -4.25 -26.54 -23.81
CA TYR A 688 -5.08 -25.72 -22.93
C TYR A 688 -6.38 -25.32 -23.60
N HIS A 689 -7.51 -25.54 -22.92
CA HIS A 689 -8.85 -25.15 -23.36
C HIS A 689 -9.37 -23.93 -22.60
N ALA A 690 -9.98 -22.99 -23.31
CA ALA A 690 -10.57 -21.77 -22.74
C ALA A 690 -11.98 -22.00 -22.17
N ILE A 691 -12.20 -21.51 -20.95
CA ILE A 691 -13.50 -21.43 -20.28
C ILE A 691 -13.72 -19.97 -19.87
N VAL A 692 -14.88 -19.40 -20.17
CA VAL A 692 -15.20 -17.99 -19.90
C VAL A 692 -16.48 -17.90 -19.07
N SER A 693 -16.53 -16.97 -18.11
CA SER A 693 -17.77 -16.64 -17.38
C SER A 693 -18.89 -16.19 -18.33
N PRO A 694 -20.16 -16.51 -18.02
CA PRO A 694 -21.29 -15.83 -18.65
C PRO A 694 -21.38 -14.37 -18.19
N PHE A 695 -21.77 -13.48 -19.10
CA PHE A 695 -22.01 -12.07 -18.85
C PHE A 695 -23.43 -11.70 -19.31
N LYS A 696 -24.11 -10.81 -18.59
CA LYS A 696 -25.47 -10.35 -18.90
C LYS A 696 -25.44 -9.26 -19.96
N GLY A 697 -24.54 -8.28 -19.80
CA GLY A 697 -24.38 -7.12 -20.67
C GLY A 697 -23.53 -7.39 -21.93
N ALA A 698 -22.77 -8.48 -22.00
CA ALA A 698 -21.92 -8.82 -23.14
C ALA A 698 -22.00 -10.30 -23.59
N TYR A 699 -21.73 -10.55 -24.87
CA TYR A 699 -21.17 -11.81 -25.36
C TYR A 699 -19.64 -11.72 -25.31
N VAL A 700 -18.97 -12.83 -25.01
CA VAL A 700 -17.51 -12.92 -24.98
C VAL A 700 -17.06 -14.13 -25.80
N LYS A 701 -16.14 -13.93 -26.74
CA LYS A 701 -15.64 -14.95 -27.67
C LYS A 701 -14.12 -14.99 -27.61
N VAL A 702 -13.53 -16.17 -27.40
CA VAL A 702 -12.08 -16.39 -27.38
C VAL A 702 -11.67 -17.21 -28.59
N GLU A 703 -10.65 -16.76 -29.31
CA GLU A 703 -10.16 -17.39 -30.54
C GLU A 703 -8.61 -17.44 -30.57
N PRO A 704 -8.00 -18.62 -30.72
CA PRO A 704 -8.61 -19.95 -30.74
C PRO A 704 -9.17 -20.35 -29.38
N ARG A 705 -10.11 -21.32 -29.33
CA ARG A 705 -10.63 -21.89 -28.05
C ARG A 705 -9.67 -22.88 -27.38
N THR A 706 -8.62 -23.30 -28.08
CA THR A 706 -7.61 -24.25 -27.61
C THR A 706 -6.23 -23.77 -28.04
N LEU A 707 -5.27 -23.77 -27.12
CA LEU A 707 -3.86 -23.52 -27.39
C LEU A 707 -3.09 -24.85 -27.28
N LYS A 708 -2.28 -25.16 -28.30
CA LYS A 708 -1.52 -26.41 -28.38
C LYS A 708 -0.02 -26.12 -28.40
N PHE A 709 0.66 -26.36 -27.29
CA PHE A 709 2.11 -26.18 -27.18
C PHE A 709 2.81 -27.49 -27.52
N THR A 710 3.94 -27.40 -28.20
CA THR A 710 4.76 -28.53 -28.67
C THR A 710 6.21 -28.48 -28.16
N ARG A 711 6.60 -27.38 -27.51
CA ARG A 711 7.91 -27.20 -26.86
C ARG A 711 7.81 -26.25 -25.65
N ALA A 712 8.77 -26.37 -24.74
CA ALA A 712 8.93 -25.45 -23.61
C ALA A 712 9.15 -24.01 -24.10
N ASN A 713 8.72 -23.03 -23.30
CA ASN A 713 8.85 -21.60 -23.54
C ASN A 713 8.26 -21.11 -24.89
N GLN A 714 7.40 -21.90 -25.52
CA GLN A 714 6.65 -21.47 -26.70
C GLN A 714 5.63 -20.40 -26.29
N LYS A 715 5.76 -19.20 -26.89
CA LYS A 715 4.73 -18.16 -26.87
C LYS A 715 3.61 -18.53 -27.87
N LEU A 716 2.34 -18.45 -27.46
CA LEU A 716 1.17 -18.53 -28.34
C LEU A 716 0.18 -17.40 -28.02
N SER A 717 -0.47 -16.86 -29.05
CA SER A 717 -1.39 -15.73 -28.92
C SER A 717 -2.85 -16.14 -29.15
N TYR A 718 -3.76 -15.41 -28.51
CA TYR A 718 -5.20 -15.48 -28.74
C TYR A 718 -5.81 -14.07 -28.70
N LYS A 719 -6.99 -13.92 -29.29
CA LYS A 719 -7.82 -12.73 -29.17
C LYS A 719 -9.09 -13.03 -28.36
N ILE A 720 -9.58 -12.02 -27.66
CA ILE A 720 -10.83 -12.07 -26.91
C ILE A 720 -11.71 -10.89 -27.31
N THR A 721 -12.85 -11.20 -27.94
CA THR A 721 -13.82 -10.23 -28.46
C THR A 721 -15.01 -10.13 -27.52
N PHE A 722 -15.39 -8.90 -27.19
CA PHE A 722 -16.51 -8.52 -26.35
C PHE A 722 -17.54 -7.78 -27.20
N THR A 723 -18.78 -8.27 -27.23
CA THR A 723 -19.89 -7.62 -27.95
C THR A 723 -21.01 -7.28 -26.98
N THR A 724 -21.32 -6.00 -26.82
CA THR A 724 -22.39 -5.51 -25.94
C THR A 724 -23.75 -6.03 -26.39
N LYS A 725 -24.45 -6.72 -25.48
CA LYS A 725 -25.88 -7.05 -25.53
C LYS A 725 -26.73 -5.89 -25.03
N SER A 726 -26.36 -5.37 -23.87
CA SER A 726 -27.03 -4.27 -23.17
C SER A 726 -26.04 -3.60 -22.22
N ARG A 727 -25.98 -2.27 -22.22
CA ARG A 727 -25.09 -1.53 -21.31
C ARG A 727 -25.65 -1.66 -19.89
N GLN A 728 -24.84 -2.09 -18.93
CA GLN A 728 -25.23 -2.07 -17.51
C GLN A 728 -24.88 -0.72 -16.86
N ALA A 729 -25.56 -0.40 -15.75
CA ALA A 729 -25.25 0.77 -14.93
C ALA A 729 -24.06 0.53 -13.97
N THR A 730 -23.78 -0.73 -13.65
CA THR A 730 -22.63 -1.16 -12.83
C THR A 730 -21.69 -2.03 -13.66
N PRO A 731 -20.40 -2.14 -13.28
CA PRO A 731 -19.48 -3.09 -13.90
C PRO A 731 -19.96 -4.55 -13.76
N GLU A 732 -19.65 -5.39 -14.75
CA GLU A 732 -19.79 -6.85 -14.64
C GLU A 732 -18.43 -7.52 -14.41
N PHE A 733 -18.43 -8.58 -13.61
CA PHE A 733 -17.21 -9.27 -13.17
C PHE A 733 -17.27 -10.78 -13.51
N GLY A 734 -16.14 -11.34 -13.91
CA GLY A 734 -16.01 -12.76 -14.23
C GLY A 734 -14.56 -13.19 -14.44
N GLY A 735 -14.32 -14.10 -15.38
CA GLY A 735 -12.96 -14.47 -15.77
C GLY A 735 -12.87 -15.35 -17.01
N LEU A 736 -11.66 -15.37 -17.58
CA LEU A 736 -11.17 -16.40 -18.49
C LEU A 736 -10.33 -17.39 -17.70
N VAL A 737 -10.44 -18.67 -18.02
CA VAL A 737 -9.65 -19.75 -17.44
C VAL A 737 -9.13 -20.65 -18.55
N TRP A 738 -7.82 -20.80 -18.65
CA TRP A 738 -7.19 -21.87 -19.44
C TRP A 738 -6.97 -23.11 -18.56
N LYS A 739 -7.29 -24.31 -19.07
CA LYS A 739 -7.04 -25.60 -18.40
C LYS A 739 -6.47 -26.63 -19.36
N ASP A 740 -5.46 -27.37 -18.91
CA ASP A 740 -4.95 -28.59 -19.56
C ASP A 740 -5.33 -29.89 -18.81
N GLY A 741 -5.83 -29.77 -17.57
CA GLY A 741 -6.20 -30.87 -16.69
C GLY A 741 -5.49 -30.81 -15.33
N ALA A 742 -4.25 -30.30 -15.31
CA ALA A 742 -3.46 -30.10 -14.10
C ALA A 742 -3.46 -28.62 -13.67
N HIS A 743 -3.20 -27.74 -14.63
CA HIS A 743 -3.10 -26.30 -14.45
C HIS A 743 -4.47 -25.62 -14.63
N ARG A 744 -4.62 -24.45 -14.00
CA ARG A 744 -5.83 -23.63 -14.10
C ARG A 744 -5.46 -22.14 -14.06
N VAL A 745 -5.13 -21.60 -15.23
CA VAL A 745 -4.63 -20.24 -15.43
C VAL A 745 -5.82 -19.28 -15.50
N ARG A 746 -6.14 -18.56 -14.42
CA ARG A 746 -7.30 -17.65 -14.33
C ARG A 746 -6.89 -16.19 -14.56
N SER A 747 -7.51 -15.54 -15.53
CA SER A 747 -7.50 -14.08 -15.67
C SER A 747 -8.87 -13.52 -15.24
N PRO A 748 -8.96 -12.60 -14.26
CA PRO A 748 -10.21 -11.90 -14.00
C PRO A 748 -10.61 -11.05 -15.21
N ILE A 749 -11.91 -10.99 -15.48
CA ILE A 749 -12.51 -10.13 -16.49
C ILE A 749 -13.37 -9.09 -15.77
N VAL A 750 -13.23 -7.82 -16.16
CA VAL A 750 -14.14 -6.74 -15.78
C VAL A 750 -14.67 -6.08 -17.04
N ILE A 751 -15.97 -5.79 -17.09
CA ILE A 751 -16.61 -5.08 -18.21
C ILE A 751 -17.30 -3.84 -17.65
N VAL A 752 -16.92 -2.67 -18.17
CA VAL A 752 -17.42 -1.35 -17.77
C VAL A 752 -18.10 -0.70 -18.98
N TRP A 753 -19.25 -0.07 -18.76
CA TRP A 753 -19.89 0.80 -19.75
C TRP A 753 -19.94 2.22 -19.19
N LEU A 754 -19.18 3.15 -19.78
CA LEU A 754 -19.22 4.55 -19.33
C LEU A 754 -20.61 5.17 -19.57
N PRO A 755 -21.19 5.90 -18.61
CA PRO A 755 -22.49 6.52 -18.79
C PRO A 755 -22.39 7.70 -19.78
N PRO A 756 -23.28 7.83 -20.78
CA PRO A 756 -23.22 8.94 -21.72
C PRO A 756 -23.48 10.28 -21.02
N LEU A 757 -22.62 11.28 -21.25
CA LEU A 757 -22.70 12.60 -20.64
C LEU A 757 -24.01 13.34 -20.97
N ALA A 758 -24.96 13.28 -20.04
CA ALA A 758 -26.12 14.15 -20.05
C ALA A 758 -25.67 15.61 -19.86
N LYS A 759 -25.98 16.49 -20.83
CA LYS A 759 -25.57 17.91 -20.92
C LYS A 759 -26.05 18.83 -19.77
N LYS A 760 -26.46 18.30 -18.62
CA LYS A 760 -26.88 19.04 -17.41
C LYS A 760 -26.23 18.56 -16.10
N PHE A 761 -25.37 17.54 -16.12
CA PHE A 761 -24.83 16.93 -14.89
C PHE A 761 -23.37 17.29 -14.53
N THR A 762 -22.77 18.26 -15.22
CA THR A 762 -21.36 18.66 -15.02
C THR A 762 -21.06 19.18 -13.62
N HIS A 763 -21.97 19.89 -12.95
CA HIS A 763 -21.66 20.48 -11.64
C HIS A 763 -21.67 19.48 -10.47
N LEU A 764 -22.67 18.60 -10.35
CA LEU A 764 -22.86 17.86 -9.08
C LEU A 764 -21.80 16.78 -8.83
N LEU A 765 -21.32 16.11 -9.88
CA LEU A 765 -20.27 15.10 -9.78
C LEU A 765 -18.88 15.73 -9.58
N LEU A 766 -18.54 16.78 -10.36
CA LEU A 766 -17.29 17.51 -10.18
C LEU A 766 -17.23 18.22 -8.82
N PHE A 767 -18.34 18.79 -8.33
CA PHE A 767 -18.36 19.45 -7.02
C PHE A 767 -18.19 18.44 -5.88
N LYS A 768 -18.81 17.24 -5.95
CA LYS A 768 -18.52 16.17 -4.98
C LYS A 768 -17.07 15.69 -5.06
N TRP A 769 -16.51 15.52 -6.26
CA TRP A 769 -15.09 15.21 -6.44
C TRP A 769 -14.18 16.29 -5.80
N PHE A 770 -14.42 17.57 -6.09
CA PHE A 770 -13.65 18.68 -5.54
C PHE A 770 -13.76 18.77 -4.01
N VAL A 771 -14.96 18.56 -3.46
CA VAL A 771 -15.18 18.53 -2.01
C VAL A 771 -14.46 17.34 -1.35
N THR A 772 -14.48 16.14 -1.96
CA THR A 772 -13.69 15.01 -1.46
C THR A 772 -12.18 15.30 -1.51
N ILE A 773 -11.68 15.91 -2.59
CA ILE A 773 -10.27 16.31 -2.70
C ILE A 773 -9.91 17.37 -1.65
N ILE A 774 -10.76 18.37 -1.42
CA ILE A 774 -10.57 19.38 -0.36
C ILE A 774 -10.59 18.74 1.03
N ILE A 775 -11.46 17.76 1.29
CA ILE A 775 -11.49 17.02 2.56
C ILE A 775 -10.23 16.17 2.75
N GLN A 776 -9.73 15.51 1.70
CA GLN A 776 -8.46 14.76 1.75
C GLN A 776 -7.26 15.68 1.97
N LEU A 777 -7.23 16.86 1.34
CA LEU A 777 -6.20 17.89 1.58
C LEU A 777 -6.29 18.44 3.01
N ALA A 778 -7.49 18.74 3.51
CA ALA A 778 -7.69 19.19 4.89
C ALA A 778 -7.29 18.12 5.93
N ALA A 779 -7.53 16.84 5.65
CA ALA A 779 -7.03 15.73 6.47
C ALA A 779 -5.49 15.71 6.47
N SER A 780 -4.84 15.85 5.31
CA SER A 780 -3.37 15.92 5.23
C SER A 780 -2.75 17.14 5.92
N ALA A 781 -3.49 18.25 6.01
CA ALA A 781 -3.10 19.45 6.76
C ALA A 781 -3.32 19.29 8.28
N SER A 782 -4.16 18.35 8.70
CA SER A 782 -4.40 18.03 10.12
C SER A 782 -3.31 17.15 10.72
N ASP A 783 -2.55 16.42 9.89
CA ASP A 783 -1.36 15.63 10.25
C ASP A 783 -0.09 16.51 10.47
N GLN A 784 -0.25 17.81 10.75
CA GLN A 784 0.85 18.77 11.04
C GLN A 784 0.77 19.42 12.45
N LEU A 785 0.02 18.82 13.38
CA LEU A 785 -0.03 19.19 14.81
C LEU A 785 0.14 17.94 15.70
#